data_AF-A0AAN0Y155-F1
#
_entry.id   AF-A0AAN0Y155-F1
#
_cell.length_a   1.000
_cell.length_b   1.000
_cell.length_c   1.000
_cell.angle_alpha   90.00
_cell.angle_beta   90.00
_cell.angle_gamma   90.00
#
_symmetry.space_group_name_H-M   'P 1'
#
loop_
_entity.id
_entity.type
_entity.pdbx_description
1 polymer ?
#
loop_
_entity_poly.entity_id
_entity_poly.type
_entity_poly.pdbx_seq_one_letter_code
_entity_poly.pdbx_strand_id
1 'polypeptide(L)'
;MKHSTLTVAIAALLSAGAVQAGGPLYTTEDGNPTPFLWDTSNGSIPVYVDGGDAFTYDYDGSVFLSIERAQQITQFAFSQWNNVKTSTFQADVAGTIEEQTGIADVDGSNALQFYTQQNGYGFWMLYDTDGSILENVFGVPKTAVLGIAFPEIADGNNVIIEATAVINGWNVYANDNAGLQIAGVFTHEIGHAINLSHSQTNGHIGYRSNPSTPLFPGVKGCNVEAVHAHDTGNWYLGEINRADPEVIETMYPFIGHHGAGAVAQSTVNITDDRVAISNLYPTQEYLSQFGSIEGTLRLKDGSTEYSGVNIIARNIDDPLFDAVSAQSGNLTQGKVGPDGYFKINGLTPGQSYVLYTEEINSGAYPTATSEILSVAEYWNDNESSNPASDDPCDVTPIVAEAGQTKTADLVFNGYQDGVDFKQVVYAHLSDLAKNGKSSIGMAGSTPFIWDESKGFKLLPDYLSTGSAKMSANGNKLLVNSDHDRNGINAPVIWTDANGVMPLGDLTGNACGGSSEQGKSAATGWDIDASGNTVVGTAYKDADGNGTCTTYFTGDVVPFIWTPKEGMRELDTRNVDWSNAAWARAHAVSGNGEVVMGALGGYKAVAWVNEGEMINLYDAVGAMGAYTSSHDGKQVALQTRTGNVLLWDHTKEGDAAFTDIGGLEWCKDVPLVMLGSDFCETRGIDWVHAAIGKYTGLMPADMSDNGDVIIGRAGDIRTGFTGAIYIKGLGWMKLDEFYAKQGVLEAQDAYMDNPMSLSGSGAKMTGGVTGYSVAFHVDMSHVYVCENGASVKTGFPNGLINKMNSGAEFGRCEHLND
;
A
#
# COMPACT_ATOMS: atom_id res chain seq x y z
N MET A 1 -0.46 31.45 -41.13
CA MET A 1 0.40 30.89 -40.08
C MET A 1 -0.53 30.19 -39.11
N LYS A 2 -0.47 28.86 -39.03
CA LYS A 2 -1.30 28.09 -38.09
C LYS A 2 -0.63 28.23 -36.73
N HIS A 3 -1.24 28.95 -35.80
CA HIS A 3 -0.82 28.91 -34.40
C HIS A 3 -1.11 27.50 -33.89
N SER A 4 -0.07 26.81 -33.44
CA SER A 4 -0.14 25.52 -32.78
C SER A 4 -0.40 25.81 -31.29
N THR A 5 -1.66 25.88 -30.88
CA THR A 5 -2.05 25.94 -29.47
C THR A 5 -2.12 24.53 -28.90
N LEU A 6 -1.50 24.28 -27.74
CA LEU A 6 -1.54 23.01 -27.04
C LEU A 6 -2.49 23.15 -25.84
N THR A 7 -3.62 22.44 -25.86
CA THR A 7 -4.53 22.37 -24.71
C THR A 7 -3.94 21.42 -23.67
N VAL A 8 -3.69 21.92 -22.45
CA VAL A 8 -3.01 21.15 -21.38
C VAL A 8 -3.99 20.25 -20.61
N ALA A 9 -5.28 20.64 -20.50
CA ALA A 9 -6.13 20.16 -19.40
C ALA A 9 -7.07 18.95 -19.66
N ILE A 10 -7.66 18.75 -20.85
CA ILE A 10 -8.87 17.88 -20.93
C ILE A 10 -8.58 16.37 -20.98
N ALA A 11 -7.40 15.93 -21.41
CA ALA A 11 -7.08 14.49 -21.47
C ALA A 11 -6.63 13.89 -20.13
N ALA A 12 -6.21 14.71 -19.16
CA ALA A 12 -5.65 14.26 -17.88
C ALA A 12 -6.71 14.11 -16.77
N LEU A 13 -7.85 14.80 -16.85
CA LEU A 13 -8.89 14.80 -15.82
C LEU A 13 -9.71 13.50 -15.74
N LEU A 14 -9.68 12.63 -16.77
CA LEU A 14 -10.36 11.33 -16.75
C LEU A 14 -9.47 10.18 -16.23
N SER A 15 -8.21 10.46 -15.89
CA SER A 15 -7.34 9.57 -15.12
C SER A 15 -7.10 10.19 -13.74
N ALA A 16 -8.02 9.94 -12.80
CA ALA A 16 -7.79 10.25 -11.40
C ALA A 16 -6.58 9.44 -10.89
N GLY A 17 -5.42 10.08 -10.81
CA GLY A 17 -4.20 9.52 -10.26
C GLY A 17 -2.99 10.40 -10.59
N ALA A 18 -2.32 10.89 -9.54
CA ALA A 18 -1.05 11.63 -9.55
C ALA A 18 -1.10 13.12 -9.93
N VAL A 19 -1.03 14.01 -8.92
CA VAL A 19 -0.85 15.47 -9.09
C VAL A 19 -0.01 16.10 -7.96
N GLN A 20 1.31 16.10 -8.12
CA GLN A 20 2.33 17.11 -7.80
C GLN A 20 2.95 17.43 -6.37
N ALA A 21 4.27 17.46 -6.07
CA ALA A 21 4.99 17.51 -4.75
C ALA A 21 6.21 18.49 -4.82
N GLY A 22 6.24 19.61 -4.10
CA GLY A 22 7.34 20.57 -3.97
C GLY A 22 7.92 21.13 -5.29
N GLY A 23 7.23 20.91 -6.42
CA GLY A 23 7.75 21.10 -7.78
C GLY A 23 6.69 21.64 -8.74
N PRO A 24 6.97 21.69 -10.06
CA PRO A 24 5.96 22.10 -11.03
C PRO A 24 4.73 21.18 -10.97
N LEU A 25 3.55 21.67 -11.34
CA LEU A 25 2.32 20.89 -11.50
C LEU A 25 2.28 20.17 -12.86
N TYR A 26 2.78 20.84 -13.90
CA TYR A 26 2.87 20.32 -15.26
C TYR A 26 4.25 20.60 -15.87
N THR A 27 4.77 19.58 -16.54
CA THR A 27 5.97 19.65 -17.39
C THR A 27 5.67 19.21 -18.81
N THR A 28 6.56 19.57 -19.73
CA THR A 28 6.55 19.13 -21.13
C THR A 28 6.58 17.61 -21.26
N GLU A 29 6.00 17.10 -22.35
CA GLU A 29 5.88 15.66 -22.65
C GLU A 29 7.09 15.09 -23.44
N ASP A 30 8.20 15.80 -23.50
CA ASP A 30 9.41 15.36 -24.20
C ASP A 30 10.35 14.54 -23.29
N GLY A 31 11.38 13.94 -23.86
CA GLY A 31 12.31 13.07 -23.13
C GLY A 31 13.18 13.78 -22.07
N ASN A 32 13.02 15.10 -21.91
CA ASN A 32 13.64 15.90 -20.86
C ASN A 32 12.63 16.94 -20.34
N PRO A 33 11.65 16.52 -19.52
CA PRO A 33 10.54 17.37 -19.12
C PRO A 33 10.99 18.66 -18.45
N THR A 34 10.37 19.77 -18.84
CA THR A 34 10.60 21.11 -18.29
C THR A 34 9.28 21.72 -17.83
N PRO A 35 9.24 22.52 -16.75
CA PRO A 35 8.02 23.18 -16.30
C PRO A 35 7.41 24.09 -17.36
N PHE A 36 6.08 24.11 -17.47
CA PHE A 36 5.39 25.24 -18.09
C PHE A 36 5.50 26.47 -17.19
N LEU A 37 5.78 27.63 -17.76
CA LEU A 37 6.04 28.86 -16.98
C LEU A 37 5.28 30.05 -17.57
N TRP A 38 4.79 30.94 -16.71
CA TRP A 38 4.36 32.28 -17.12
C TRP A 38 5.55 33.15 -17.56
N ASP A 39 5.35 34.02 -18.54
CA ASP A 39 6.33 35.05 -18.90
C ASP A 39 6.24 36.25 -17.96
N THR A 40 7.17 36.32 -16.99
CA THR A 40 7.26 37.40 -16.00
C THR A 40 7.98 38.65 -16.50
N SER A 41 8.46 38.67 -17.74
CA SER A 41 9.25 39.80 -18.29
C SER A 41 8.40 40.98 -18.78
N ASN A 42 7.11 40.75 -19.04
CA ASN A 42 6.21 41.72 -19.67
C ASN A 42 5.31 42.50 -18.68
N GLY A 43 5.60 42.40 -17.38
CA GLY A 43 4.82 43.03 -16.31
C GLY A 43 3.88 42.05 -15.61
N SER A 44 2.97 42.60 -14.80
CA SER A 44 2.03 41.81 -14.00
C SER A 44 1.05 41.04 -14.91
N ILE A 45 0.86 39.75 -14.62
CA ILE A 45 -0.11 38.91 -15.32
C ILE A 45 -1.52 39.34 -14.90
N PRO A 46 -2.44 39.63 -15.84
CA PRO A 46 -3.76 40.11 -15.49
C PRO A 46 -4.61 38.99 -14.89
N VAL A 47 -5.32 39.31 -13.82
CA VAL A 47 -6.32 38.44 -13.18
C VAL A 47 -7.71 39.02 -13.44
N TYR A 48 -8.61 38.19 -13.97
CA TYR A 48 -10.01 38.53 -14.19
C TYR A 48 -10.88 37.78 -13.20
N VAL A 49 -11.64 38.53 -12.41
CA VAL A 49 -12.48 37.99 -11.34
C VAL A 49 -13.94 37.89 -11.76
N ASP A 50 -14.58 36.83 -11.32
CA ASP A 50 -16.00 36.57 -11.55
C ASP A 50 -16.92 37.54 -10.79
N GLY A 51 -18.17 37.60 -11.25
CA GLY A 51 -19.26 38.40 -10.69
C GLY A 51 -20.26 37.54 -9.93
N GLY A 52 -21.55 37.84 -10.09
CA GLY A 52 -22.65 37.20 -9.35
C GLY A 52 -23.21 38.02 -8.17
N ASP A 53 -24.26 37.51 -7.55
CA ASP A 53 -24.98 38.20 -6.47
C ASP A 53 -24.31 38.02 -5.08
N ALA A 54 -23.57 36.91 -4.87
CA ALA A 54 -22.85 36.59 -3.64
C ALA A 54 -21.77 35.56 -3.93
N PHE A 55 -20.70 35.50 -3.12
CA PHE A 55 -19.79 34.35 -3.13
C PHE A 55 -20.36 33.19 -2.32
N THR A 56 -21.00 33.50 -1.20
CA THR A 56 -21.64 32.50 -0.33
C THR A 56 -22.95 33.05 0.21
N TYR A 57 -23.97 32.19 0.25
CA TYR A 57 -25.23 32.46 0.94
C TYR A 57 -25.27 31.77 2.32
N ASP A 58 -25.90 32.41 3.30
CA ASP A 58 -26.27 31.77 4.57
C ASP A 58 -27.49 30.84 4.34
N TYR A 59 -27.78 29.97 5.30
CA TYR A 59 -28.88 29.01 5.24
C TYR A 59 -30.27 29.66 5.05
N ASP A 60 -30.43 30.94 5.41
CA ASP A 60 -31.66 31.71 5.21
C ASP A 60 -31.75 32.40 3.84
N GLY A 61 -30.72 32.23 2.99
CA GLY A 61 -30.62 32.82 1.66
C GLY A 61 -30.09 34.26 1.65
N SER A 62 -29.67 34.81 2.79
CA SER A 62 -28.97 36.10 2.83
C SER A 62 -27.51 35.97 2.39
N VAL A 63 -26.92 37.06 1.89
CA VAL A 63 -25.50 37.08 1.51
C VAL A 63 -24.64 36.92 2.76
N PHE A 64 -23.88 35.83 2.84
CA PHE A 64 -22.92 35.58 3.93
C PHE A 64 -21.56 36.23 3.61
N LEU A 65 -21.00 35.91 2.44
CA LEU A 65 -19.83 36.57 1.87
C LEU A 65 -20.18 37.15 0.51
N SER A 66 -19.93 38.45 0.32
CA SER A 66 -20.22 39.13 -0.95
C SER A 66 -19.15 38.84 -2.00
N ILE A 67 -19.48 39.07 -3.27
CA ILE A 67 -18.52 38.98 -4.38
C ILE A 67 -17.37 39.98 -4.20
N GLU A 68 -17.63 41.21 -3.75
CA GLU A 68 -16.56 42.18 -3.49
C GLU A 68 -15.61 41.67 -2.41
N ARG A 69 -16.13 40.92 -1.42
CA ARG A 69 -15.27 40.30 -0.42
C ARG A 69 -14.42 39.18 -1.01
N ALA A 70 -14.98 38.32 -1.86
CA ALA A 70 -14.21 37.32 -2.59
C ALA A 70 -13.11 37.94 -3.46
N GLN A 71 -13.41 39.04 -4.16
CA GLN A 71 -12.41 39.78 -4.96
C GLN A 71 -11.27 40.35 -4.10
N GLN A 72 -11.57 40.85 -2.90
CA GLN A 72 -10.54 41.28 -1.94
C GLN A 72 -9.66 40.11 -1.47
N ILE A 73 -10.26 38.94 -1.25
CA ILE A 73 -9.54 37.72 -0.87
C ILE A 73 -8.66 37.25 -2.02
N THR A 74 -9.15 37.26 -3.26
CA THR A 74 -8.36 36.99 -4.47
C THR A 74 -7.14 37.91 -4.56
N GLN A 75 -7.32 39.22 -4.41
CA GLN A 75 -6.20 40.17 -4.43
C GLN A 75 -5.21 39.93 -3.27
N PHE A 76 -5.72 39.59 -2.09
CA PHE A 76 -4.88 39.22 -0.94
C PHE A 76 -4.04 37.97 -1.25
N ALA A 77 -4.65 36.91 -1.79
CA ALA A 77 -3.99 35.66 -2.10
C ALA A 77 -2.88 35.83 -3.16
N PHE A 78 -3.16 36.56 -4.25
CA PHE A 78 -2.11 36.94 -5.22
C PHE A 78 -1.01 37.78 -4.57
N SER A 79 -1.34 38.68 -3.63
CA SER A 79 -0.32 39.47 -2.94
C SER A 79 0.64 38.62 -2.12
N GLN A 80 0.21 37.46 -1.59
CA GLN A 80 1.11 36.56 -0.86
C GLN A 80 2.21 36.03 -1.78
N TRP A 81 1.84 35.54 -2.96
CA TRP A 81 2.77 35.09 -3.98
C TRP A 81 3.65 36.23 -4.52
N ASN A 82 3.06 37.39 -4.83
CA ASN A 82 3.79 38.58 -5.32
C ASN A 82 4.83 39.11 -4.32
N ASN A 83 4.62 38.90 -3.01
CA ASN A 83 5.51 39.41 -1.96
C ASN A 83 6.76 38.54 -1.73
N VAL A 84 6.88 37.40 -2.41
CA VAL A 84 8.06 36.55 -2.33
C VAL A 84 9.24 37.20 -3.06
N LYS A 85 10.13 37.84 -2.29
CA LYS A 85 11.27 38.63 -2.81
C LYS A 85 12.27 37.86 -3.67
N THR A 86 12.29 36.54 -3.55
CA THR A 86 13.14 35.63 -4.32
C THR A 86 12.50 35.16 -5.62
N SER A 87 11.26 35.62 -5.89
CA SER A 87 10.52 35.34 -7.11
C SER A 87 10.33 36.58 -7.99
N THR A 88 10.33 36.41 -9.32
CA THR A 88 9.95 37.44 -10.30
C THR A 88 8.45 37.45 -10.60
N PHE A 89 7.69 36.49 -10.06
CA PHE A 89 6.26 36.38 -10.30
C PHE A 89 5.50 37.62 -9.81
N GLN A 90 4.60 38.13 -10.66
CA GLN A 90 3.66 39.20 -10.31
C GLN A 90 2.35 38.98 -11.07
N ALA A 91 1.23 39.01 -10.37
CA ALA A 91 -0.12 38.98 -10.95
C ALA A 91 -1.08 39.87 -10.13
N ASP A 92 -1.94 40.63 -10.80
CA ASP A 92 -2.86 41.58 -10.15
C ASP A 92 -4.24 41.57 -10.79
N VAL A 93 -5.26 41.86 -9.99
CA VAL A 93 -6.63 42.01 -10.48
C VAL A 93 -6.69 43.20 -11.46
N ALA A 94 -6.97 42.88 -12.72
CA ALA A 94 -6.93 43.84 -13.83
C ALA A 94 -8.33 44.25 -14.32
N GLY A 95 -9.37 43.49 -13.97
CA GLY A 95 -10.76 43.74 -14.35
C GLY A 95 -11.65 42.55 -14.00
N THR A 96 -12.89 42.55 -14.50
CA THR A 96 -13.84 41.45 -14.29
C THR A 96 -13.98 40.57 -15.53
N ILE A 97 -14.48 39.34 -15.33
CA ILE A 97 -14.86 38.44 -16.42
C ILE A 97 -15.92 39.08 -17.32
N GLU A 98 -16.87 39.82 -16.74
CA GLU A 98 -17.93 40.52 -17.49
C GLU A 98 -17.35 41.55 -18.46
N GLU A 99 -16.33 42.30 -18.05
CA GLU A 99 -15.67 43.29 -18.90
C GLU A 99 -14.94 42.64 -20.10
N GLN A 100 -14.39 41.43 -19.92
CA GLN A 100 -13.66 40.72 -20.97
C GLN A 100 -14.56 39.91 -21.91
N THR A 101 -15.62 39.31 -21.36
CA THR A 101 -16.41 38.28 -22.06
C THR A 101 -17.89 38.63 -22.21
N GLY A 102 -18.40 39.58 -21.43
CA GLY A 102 -19.83 39.89 -21.31
C GLY A 102 -20.62 38.90 -20.43
N ILE A 103 -19.94 37.94 -19.77
CA ILE A 103 -20.56 37.00 -18.83
C ILE A 103 -20.48 37.59 -17.42
N ALA A 104 -21.63 37.91 -16.83
CA ALA A 104 -21.70 38.57 -15.53
C ALA A 104 -21.47 37.64 -14.33
N ASP A 105 -21.73 36.34 -14.50
CA ASP A 105 -21.64 35.32 -13.45
C ASP A 105 -21.35 33.97 -14.10
N VAL A 106 -20.30 33.28 -13.66
CA VAL A 106 -19.92 31.96 -14.16
C VAL A 106 -20.42 30.88 -13.21
N ASP A 107 -21.29 30.01 -13.71
CA ASP A 107 -21.92 28.92 -12.96
C ASP A 107 -21.84 27.59 -13.72
N GLY A 108 -22.38 26.51 -13.14
CA GLY A 108 -22.40 25.19 -13.78
C GLY A 108 -23.12 25.14 -15.14
N SER A 109 -23.91 26.15 -15.53
CA SER A 109 -24.59 26.21 -16.82
C SER A 109 -23.70 26.77 -17.94
N ASN A 110 -22.69 27.58 -17.60
CA ASN A 110 -21.86 28.29 -18.58
C ASN A 110 -20.35 28.09 -18.41
N ALA A 111 -19.88 27.49 -17.31
CA ALA A 111 -18.45 27.30 -16.99
C ALA A 111 -17.64 26.53 -18.04
N LEU A 112 -18.27 25.68 -18.87
CA LEU A 112 -17.60 25.03 -20.00
C LEU A 112 -17.06 26.04 -21.03
N GLN A 113 -17.59 27.26 -21.09
CA GLN A 113 -17.04 28.34 -21.91
C GLN A 113 -15.66 28.80 -21.42
N PHE A 114 -15.26 28.47 -20.20
CA PHE A 114 -13.94 28.76 -19.69
C PHE A 114 -13.01 27.56 -19.89
N TYR A 115 -13.44 26.35 -19.52
CA TYR A 115 -12.59 25.14 -19.54
C TYR A 115 -12.39 24.44 -20.90
N THR A 116 -13.08 24.85 -21.97
CA THR A 116 -13.05 24.12 -23.28
C THR A 116 -12.56 24.95 -24.45
N GLN A 117 -12.16 26.20 -24.20
CA GLN A 117 -11.74 27.14 -25.22
C GLN A 117 -10.76 28.16 -24.61
N GLN A 118 -9.90 28.73 -25.44
CA GLN A 118 -8.99 29.78 -25.01
C GLN A 118 -9.75 31.12 -24.86
N ASN A 119 -9.75 31.68 -23.66
CA ASN A 119 -10.44 32.93 -23.30
C ASN A 119 -9.52 34.15 -23.36
N GLY A 120 -8.20 33.94 -23.30
CA GLY A 120 -7.21 35.02 -23.46
C GLY A 120 -6.11 34.99 -22.41
N TYR A 121 -5.18 35.94 -22.54
CA TYR A 121 -4.03 36.01 -21.65
C TYR A 121 -4.43 36.42 -20.24
N GLY A 122 -4.17 35.57 -19.24
CA GLY A 122 -4.38 35.88 -17.83
C GLY A 122 -4.94 34.73 -16.99
N PHE A 123 -5.21 35.03 -15.72
CA PHE A 123 -5.91 34.15 -14.78
C PHE A 123 -7.41 34.42 -14.80
N TRP A 124 -8.21 33.36 -14.84
CA TRP A 124 -9.67 33.40 -14.73
C TRP A 124 -10.10 32.85 -13.37
N MET A 125 -10.51 33.74 -12.46
CA MET A 125 -10.91 33.39 -11.09
C MET A 125 -12.44 33.26 -11.02
N LEU A 126 -12.94 32.03 -10.96
CA LEU A 126 -14.36 31.67 -10.93
C LEU A 126 -14.87 31.47 -9.50
N TYR A 127 -16.08 31.93 -9.22
CA TYR A 127 -16.68 31.85 -7.89
C TYR A 127 -17.92 30.93 -7.90
N ASP A 128 -17.72 29.65 -7.55
CA ASP A 128 -18.77 28.63 -7.59
C ASP A 128 -19.69 28.72 -6.36
N THR A 129 -20.63 29.66 -6.42
CA THR A 129 -21.49 30.06 -5.30
C THR A 129 -22.35 28.91 -4.76
N ASP A 130 -22.83 28.02 -5.63
CA ASP A 130 -23.74 26.92 -5.28
C ASP A 130 -23.10 25.51 -5.42
N GLY A 131 -21.83 25.46 -5.82
CA GLY A 131 -21.07 24.24 -6.07
C GLY A 131 -21.43 23.55 -7.39
N SER A 132 -22.18 24.21 -8.27
CA SER A 132 -22.65 23.64 -9.53
C SER A 132 -21.55 23.46 -10.56
N ILE A 133 -20.47 24.25 -10.53
CA ILE A 133 -19.31 24.02 -11.40
C ILE A 133 -18.65 22.70 -11.00
N LEU A 134 -18.40 22.50 -9.70
CA LEU A 134 -17.81 21.26 -9.20
C LEU A 134 -18.65 20.02 -9.53
N GLU A 135 -19.96 20.07 -9.27
CA GLU A 135 -20.86 18.94 -9.48
C GLU A 135 -21.14 18.66 -10.96
N ASN A 136 -21.43 19.69 -11.76
CA ASN A 136 -21.90 19.51 -13.14
C ASN A 136 -20.76 19.44 -14.16
N VAL A 137 -19.63 20.11 -13.91
CA VAL A 137 -18.50 20.15 -14.86
C VAL A 137 -17.45 19.10 -14.51
N PHE A 138 -17.01 19.06 -13.25
CA PHE A 138 -15.94 18.15 -12.81
C PHE A 138 -16.46 16.81 -12.29
N GLY A 139 -17.76 16.70 -11.99
CA GLY A 139 -18.35 15.47 -11.45
C GLY A 139 -17.86 15.13 -10.04
N VAL A 140 -17.37 16.12 -9.30
CA VAL A 140 -16.85 15.96 -7.93
C VAL A 140 -17.83 16.54 -6.91
N PRO A 141 -17.90 15.98 -5.70
CA PRO A 141 -18.84 16.46 -4.69
C PRO A 141 -18.40 17.81 -4.11
N LYS A 142 -19.27 18.83 -4.20
CA LYS A 142 -19.06 20.15 -3.58
C LYS A 142 -18.90 20.11 -2.05
N THR A 143 -19.25 19.01 -1.39
CA THR A 143 -19.04 18.82 0.04
C THR A 143 -17.62 18.38 0.39
N ALA A 144 -16.83 17.91 -0.58
CA ALA A 144 -15.49 17.37 -0.34
C ALA A 144 -14.37 18.13 -1.07
N VAL A 145 -14.68 18.86 -2.15
CA VAL A 145 -13.69 19.65 -2.91
C VAL A 145 -13.91 21.13 -2.63
N LEU A 146 -12.83 21.85 -2.26
CA LEU A 146 -12.87 23.25 -1.86
C LEU A 146 -12.53 24.22 -3.00
N GLY A 147 -11.78 23.75 -3.97
CA GLY A 147 -11.42 24.47 -5.18
C GLY A 147 -10.74 23.54 -6.17
N ILE A 148 -10.55 24.03 -7.39
CA ILE A 148 -9.74 23.39 -8.43
C ILE A 148 -9.06 24.50 -9.24
N ALA A 149 -7.76 24.38 -9.45
CA ALA A 149 -7.02 25.30 -10.29
C ALA A 149 -5.89 24.63 -11.06
N PHE A 150 -5.56 25.17 -12.24
CA PHE A 150 -4.47 24.68 -13.09
C PHE A 150 -4.16 25.66 -14.23
N PRO A 151 -2.92 25.64 -14.78
CA PRO A 151 -2.63 26.17 -16.10
C PRO A 151 -3.44 25.41 -17.16
N GLU A 152 -4.23 26.12 -17.95
CA GLU A 152 -5.12 25.51 -18.92
C GLU A 152 -4.47 25.41 -20.31
N ILE A 153 -3.74 26.46 -20.69
CA ILE A 153 -3.17 26.61 -22.04
C ILE A 153 -1.76 27.16 -21.96
N ALA A 154 -0.86 26.49 -22.70
CA ALA A 154 0.47 26.99 -23.00
C ALA A 154 0.63 27.20 -24.52
N ASP A 155 1.49 28.16 -24.89
CA ASP A 155 1.85 28.40 -26.28
C ASP A 155 2.87 27.37 -26.80
N GLY A 156 3.25 27.49 -28.08
CA GLY A 156 4.22 26.58 -28.70
C GLY A 156 5.66 26.68 -28.17
N ASN A 157 5.93 27.61 -27.24
CA ASN A 157 7.20 27.77 -26.54
C ASN A 157 7.11 27.34 -25.07
N ASN A 158 6.04 26.62 -24.70
CA ASN A 158 5.76 26.16 -23.32
C ASN A 158 5.52 27.31 -22.33
N VAL A 159 5.14 28.49 -22.82
CA VAL A 159 4.76 29.63 -21.97
C VAL A 159 3.28 29.52 -21.63
N ILE A 160 2.94 29.54 -20.34
CA ILE A 160 1.55 29.60 -19.88
C ILE A 160 0.96 30.92 -20.34
N ILE A 161 -0.19 30.83 -21.01
CA ILE A 161 -0.94 32.01 -21.44
C ILE A 161 -2.29 32.10 -20.75
N GLU A 162 -2.83 31.00 -20.24
CA GLU A 162 -4.15 30.97 -19.61
C GLU A 162 -4.16 29.97 -18.46
N ALA A 163 -4.69 30.38 -17.31
CA ALA A 163 -4.98 29.50 -16.19
C ALA A 163 -6.34 29.83 -15.59
N THR A 164 -6.97 28.83 -15.00
CA THR A 164 -8.31 28.95 -14.42
C THR A 164 -8.25 28.43 -12.99
N ALA A 165 -8.94 29.12 -12.08
CA ALA A 165 -9.15 28.68 -10.70
C ALA A 165 -10.61 28.86 -10.34
N VAL A 166 -11.25 27.80 -9.85
CA VAL A 166 -12.60 27.84 -9.29
C VAL A 166 -12.54 27.64 -7.79
N ILE A 167 -13.21 28.52 -7.04
CA ILE A 167 -13.34 28.40 -5.59
C ILE A 167 -14.78 28.06 -5.21
N ASN A 168 -14.95 27.09 -4.33
CA ASN A 168 -16.25 26.63 -3.85
C ASN A 168 -16.84 27.58 -2.80
N GLY A 169 -17.75 28.44 -3.24
CA GLY A 169 -18.51 29.34 -2.38
C GLY A 169 -19.58 28.65 -1.53
N TRP A 170 -19.98 27.43 -1.88
CA TRP A 170 -20.98 26.65 -1.14
C TRP A 170 -20.42 26.05 0.15
N ASN A 171 -19.13 25.70 0.18
CA ASN A 171 -18.49 25.02 1.31
C ASN A 171 -17.65 25.97 2.18
N VAL A 172 -18.29 27.01 2.71
CA VAL A 172 -17.66 27.97 3.65
C VAL A 172 -18.24 27.77 5.04
N TYR A 173 -17.39 27.75 6.07
CA TYR A 173 -17.84 27.59 7.44
C TYR A 173 -18.60 28.83 7.95
N ALA A 174 -19.70 28.59 8.67
CA ALA A 174 -20.56 29.65 9.21
C ALA A 174 -19.87 30.59 10.22
N ASN A 175 -18.69 30.23 10.74
CA ASN A 175 -17.90 31.12 11.60
C ASN A 175 -16.93 32.02 10.80
N ASP A 176 -16.78 31.82 9.49
CA ASP A 176 -15.85 32.55 8.64
C ASP A 176 -16.43 33.86 8.10
N ASN A 177 -16.97 34.70 8.99
CA ASN A 177 -17.67 35.94 8.64
C ASN A 177 -16.82 36.95 7.84
N ALA A 178 -15.50 36.79 7.86
CA ALA A 178 -14.56 37.65 7.14
C ALA A 178 -13.89 36.94 5.96
N GLY A 179 -14.17 35.66 5.71
CA GLY A 179 -13.50 34.88 4.68
C GLY A 179 -11.99 34.72 4.92
N LEU A 180 -11.55 34.65 6.18
CA LEU A 180 -10.13 34.48 6.53
C LEU A 180 -9.70 33.02 6.46
N GLN A 181 -10.62 32.09 6.71
CA GLN A 181 -10.33 30.65 6.65
C GLN A 181 -10.38 30.18 5.18
N ILE A 182 -11.39 30.61 4.42
CA ILE A 182 -11.48 30.30 2.99
C ILE A 182 -10.33 30.94 2.18
N ALA A 183 -9.73 32.03 2.67
CA ALA A 183 -8.55 32.62 2.03
C ALA A 183 -7.38 31.63 1.86
N GLY A 184 -7.24 30.64 2.74
CA GLY A 184 -6.28 29.55 2.56
C GLY A 184 -6.49 28.77 1.27
N VAL A 185 -7.76 28.47 0.94
CA VAL A 185 -8.12 27.79 -0.30
C VAL A 185 -7.78 28.67 -1.50
N PHE A 186 -8.10 29.97 -1.46
CA PHE A 186 -7.75 30.89 -2.55
C PHE A 186 -6.23 30.89 -2.80
N THR A 187 -5.41 31.06 -1.75
CA THR A 187 -3.95 31.11 -1.89
C THR A 187 -3.39 29.79 -2.43
N HIS A 188 -3.89 28.64 -1.97
CA HIS A 188 -3.48 27.31 -2.42
C HIS A 188 -3.82 27.06 -3.89
N GLU A 189 -5.07 27.28 -4.29
CA GLU A 189 -5.53 27.08 -5.67
C GLU A 189 -4.80 28.01 -6.65
N ILE A 190 -4.54 29.26 -6.23
CA ILE A 190 -3.69 30.16 -7.02
C ILE A 190 -2.28 29.58 -7.20
N GLY A 191 -1.73 28.90 -6.19
CA GLY A 191 -0.47 28.15 -6.34
C GLY A 191 -0.52 27.16 -7.51
N HIS A 192 -1.59 26.37 -7.62
CA HIS A 192 -1.78 25.47 -8.76
C HIS A 192 -1.87 26.21 -10.10
N ALA A 193 -2.63 27.31 -10.18
CA ALA A 193 -2.71 28.11 -11.40
C ALA A 193 -1.34 28.72 -11.81
N ILE A 194 -0.45 28.94 -10.86
CA ILE A 194 0.94 29.39 -11.06
C ILE A 194 1.86 28.24 -11.57
N ASN A 195 1.31 27.03 -11.68
CA ASN A 195 2.00 25.76 -11.95
C ASN A 195 2.79 25.21 -10.77
N LEU A 196 2.45 25.57 -9.54
CA LEU A 196 2.98 24.92 -8.35
C LEU A 196 2.16 23.70 -8.00
N SER A 197 2.78 22.81 -7.28
CA SER A 197 2.06 21.67 -6.78
C SER A 197 2.14 21.49 -5.30
N HIS A 198 1.42 20.49 -4.81
CA HIS A 198 1.37 20.18 -3.40
C HIS A 198 2.76 20.02 -2.82
N SER A 199 2.94 20.10 -1.51
CA SER A 199 4.17 19.70 -0.84
C SER A 199 3.83 19.01 0.47
N GLN A 200 4.80 18.27 1.02
CA GLN A 200 4.68 17.69 2.35
C GLN A 200 5.97 18.00 3.11
N THR A 201 5.92 19.02 3.95
CA THR A 201 7.04 19.36 4.84
C THR A 201 6.61 19.22 6.29
N ASN A 202 5.47 19.82 6.65
CA ASN A 202 4.91 19.76 7.99
C ASN A 202 3.39 19.56 8.02
N GLY A 203 2.67 19.71 6.90
CA GLY A 203 1.21 19.76 6.92
C GLY A 203 0.57 18.47 7.45
N HIS A 204 1.17 17.32 7.16
CA HIS A 204 0.75 16.03 7.72
C HIS A 204 0.90 15.99 9.26
N ILE A 205 1.98 16.58 9.79
CA ILE A 205 2.19 16.77 11.23
C ILE A 205 1.13 17.74 11.79
N GLY A 206 0.96 18.90 11.14
CA GLY A 206 0.09 19.99 11.58
C GLY A 206 -1.41 19.66 11.58
N TYR A 207 -1.86 18.69 10.79
CA TYR A 207 -3.27 18.29 10.69
C TYR A 207 -3.59 16.88 11.21
N ARG A 208 -2.66 15.93 11.20
CA ARG A 208 -2.98 14.50 11.45
C ARG A 208 -2.32 13.91 12.68
N SER A 209 -1.19 14.46 13.12
CA SER A 209 -0.43 13.90 14.24
C SER A 209 -1.19 14.02 15.55
N ASN A 210 -1.27 12.94 16.33
CA ASN A 210 -1.85 12.96 17.68
C ASN A 210 -1.07 12.01 18.60
N PRO A 211 -1.25 12.06 19.93
CA PRO A 211 -0.48 11.22 20.86
C PRO A 211 -0.64 9.71 20.66
N SER A 212 -1.72 9.23 20.02
CA SER A 212 -1.92 7.81 19.72
C SER A 212 -1.27 7.38 18.40
N THR A 213 -1.13 8.30 17.45
CA THR A 213 -0.45 8.09 16.16
C THR A 213 0.47 9.28 15.88
N PRO A 214 1.59 9.40 16.62
CA PRO A 214 2.48 10.55 16.51
C PRO A 214 3.23 10.56 15.18
N LEU A 215 3.43 11.76 14.64
CA LEU A 215 4.32 12.05 13.51
C LEU A 215 5.49 12.92 13.98
N PHE A 216 6.57 12.91 13.20
CA PHE A 216 7.86 13.42 13.62
C PHE A 216 8.45 14.32 12.54
N PRO A 217 9.04 15.48 12.89
CA PRO A 217 9.80 16.30 11.95
C PRO A 217 11.21 15.71 11.71
N GLY A 218 11.27 14.45 11.27
CA GLY A 218 12.48 13.64 11.16
C GLY A 218 12.19 12.15 11.11
N VAL A 219 13.23 11.31 11.12
CA VAL A 219 13.08 9.85 11.07
C VAL A 219 12.61 9.32 12.42
N LYS A 220 11.44 8.64 12.41
CA LYS A 220 10.85 8.02 13.61
C LYS A 220 11.83 7.04 14.26
N GLY A 221 12.02 7.16 15.57
CA GLY A 221 12.93 6.30 16.34
C GLY A 221 14.33 6.88 16.55
N CYS A 222 14.72 7.91 15.80
CA CYS A 222 16.06 8.50 15.84
C CYS A 222 16.20 9.69 16.81
N ASN A 223 15.68 9.57 18.03
CA ASN A 223 15.69 10.62 19.06
C ASN A 223 15.06 11.97 18.64
N VAL A 224 14.12 11.94 17.68
CA VAL A 224 13.31 13.11 17.32
C VAL A 224 12.02 13.11 18.15
N GLU A 225 11.66 14.27 18.71
CA GLU A 225 10.41 14.41 19.46
C GLU A 225 9.21 14.51 18.51
N ALA A 226 8.11 13.86 18.90
CA ALA A 226 6.86 13.98 18.16
C ALA A 226 6.32 15.42 18.25
N VAL A 227 5.74 15.88 17.15
CA VAL A 227 4.97 17.12 17.09
C VAL A 227 3.54 16.74 16.73
N HIS A 228 2.56 17.33 17.38
CA HIS A 228 1.15 17.00 17.22
C HIS A 228 0.38 18.08 16.47
N ALA A 229 -0.75 17.71 15.88
CA ALA A 229 -1.60 18.62 15.13
C ALA A 229 -1.99 19.83 15.97
N HIS A 230 -2.06 20.99 15.32
CA HIS A 230 -2.25 22.29 15.97
C HIS A 230 -3.55 22.37 16.80
N ASP A 231 -4.56 21.58 16.43
CA ASP A 231 -5.88 21.51 17.05
C ASP A 231 -6.09 20.28 17.96
N THR A 232 -5.04 19.49 18.23
CA THR A 232 -5.10 18.31 19.11
C THR A 232 -5.73 18.68 20.47
N GLY A 233 -6.78 17.97 20.89
CA GLY A 233 -7.51 18.26 22.13
C GLY A 233 -6.76 17.94 23.42
N ASN A 234 -7.19 18.53 24.54
CA ASN A 234 -6.60 18.33 25.89
C ASN A 234 -7.12 17.09 26.63
N TRP A 235 -7.72 16.12 25.94
CA TRP A 235 -8.25 14.89 26.55
C TRP A 235 -7.20 13.77 26.66
N TYR A 236 -6.02 13.93 26.05
CA TYR A 236 -4.88 13.04 26.28
C TYR A 236 -4.21 13.38 27.61
N LEU A 237 -3.68 12.36 28.29
CA LEU A 237 -2.93 12.55 29.53
C LEU A 237 -1.49 12.96 29.20
N GLY A 238 -1.02 14.08 29.73
CA GLY A 238 0.36 14.54 29.58
C GLY A 238 0.49 15.91 28.90
N GLU A 239 1.73 16.37 28.76
CA GLU A 239 2.06 17.55 27.97
C GLU A 239 2.02 17.20 26.48
N ILE A 240 1.42 18.06 25.65
CA ILE A 240 1.24 17.84 24.21
C ILE A 240 2.02 18.93 23.47
N ASN A 241 3.06 18.52 22.75
CA ASN A 241 3.84 19.40 21.87
C ASN A 241 3.07 19.68 20.58
N ARG A 242 2.26 20.74 20.54
CA ARG A 242 1.46 21.10 19.36
C ARG A 242 2.28 21.90 18.37
N ALA A 243 2.09 21.60 17.08
CA ALA A 243 2.53 22.45 15.99
C ALA A 243 1.90 23.84 16.11
N ASP A 244 2.70 24.87 15.86
CA ASP A 244 2.17 26.17 15.50
C ASP A 244 1.47 26.04 14.13
N PRO A 245 0.20 26.45 13.96
CA PRO A 245 -0.48 26.37 12.66
C PRO A 245 0.31 27.06 11.53
N GLU A 246 1.12 28.08 11.82
CA GLU A 246 1.93 28.81 10.85
C GLU A 246 3.05 27.97 10.19
N VAL A 247 3.33 26.76 10.69
CA VAL A 247 4.32 25.84 10.08
C VAL A 247 3.75 25.00 8.95
N ILE A 248 2.44 25.04 8.75
CA ILE A 248 1.72 24.28 7.72
C ILE A 248 1.93 24.97 6.37
N GLU A 249 2.54 24.27 5.43
CA GLU A 249 2.75 24.76 4.08
C GLU A 249 1.44 25.07 3.35
N THR A 250 1.43 26.20 2.64
CA THR A 250 0.30 26.65 1.80
C THR A 250 -0.08 25.54 0.84
N MET A 251 0.90 24.87 0.24
CA MET A 251 0.68 23.82 -0.75
C MET A 251 0.43 22.42 -0.16
N TYR A 252 0.22 22.25 1.15
CA TYR A 252 -0.18 20.93 1.68
C TYR A 252 -1.56 20.51 1.11
N PRO A 253 -1.75 19.29 0.56
CA PRO A 253 -2.95 18.92 -0.21
C PRO A 253 -4.24 18.86 0.61
N PHE A 254 -4.15 18.85 1.95
CA PHE A 254 -5.33 18.85 2.79
C PHE A 254 -5.42 20.15 3.55
N ILE A 255 -6.36 20.98 3.13
CA ILE A 255 -6.70 22.22 3.81
C ILE A 255 -7.88 21.92 4.74
N GLY A 256 -7.66 22.05 6.04
CA GLY A 256 -8.78 22.26 6.94
C GLY A 256 -9.28 23.68 6.70
N HIS A 257 -10.39 23.90 5.97
CA HIS A 257 -10.96 25.24 5.73
C HIS A 257 -11.67 25.83 6.96
N HIS A 258 -11.25 25.40 8.15
CA HIS A 258 -11.67 25.91 9.44
C HIS A 258 -10.51 26.00 10.43
N GLY A 259 -10.65 26.86 11.43
CA GLY A 259 -9.68 27.00 12.52
C GLY A 259 -8.42 27.76 12.12
N ALA A 260 -7.38 27.62 12.93
CA ALA A 260 -6.15 28.38 12.75
C ALA A 260 -5.30 27.86 11.58
N GLY A 261 -5.29 26.55 11.30
CA GLY A 261 -4.60 25.98 10.14
C GLY A 261 -5.10 26.56 8.82
N ALA A 262 -6.41 26.74 8.65
CA ALA A 262 -7.01 27.38 7.47
C ALA A 262 -6.44 28.78 7.20
N VAL A 263 -6.30 29.57 8.28
CA VAL A 263 -5.82 30.95 8.22
C VAL A 263 -4.32 30.95 7.94
N ALA A 264 -3.55 30.07 8.56
CA ALA A 264 -2.11 29.97 8.35
C ALA A 264 -1.76 29.64 6.89
N GLN A 265 -2.47 28.68 6.28
CA GLN A 265 -2.30 28.33 4.86
C GLN A 265 -2.74 29.44 3.89
N SER A 266 -3.28 30.55 4.38
CA SER A 266 -3.52 31.73 3.54
C SER A 266 -2.27 32.57 3.31
N THR A 267 -1.13 32.23 3.91
CA THR A 267 0.11 33.01 3.88
C THR A 267 1.29 32.24 3.30
N VAL A 268 2.11 32.92 2.49
CA VAL A 268 3.33 32.35 1.89
C VAL A 268 4.54 32.78 2.73
N ASN A 269 4.59 32.27 3.96
CA ASN A 269 5.52 32.70 5.01
C ASN A 269 6.68 31.71 5.25
N ILE A 270 6.42 30.40 5.12
CA ILE A 270 7.42 29.36 5.37
C ILE A 270 8.41 29.19 4.22
N THR A 271 9.53 28.52 4.49
CA THR A 271 10.61 28.36 3.52
C THR A 271 10.20 27.51 2.32
N ASP A 272 9.50 26.39 2.53
CA ASP A 272 9.02 25.51 1.45
C ASP A 272 8.18 26.26 0.40
N ASP A 273 7.15 27.02 0.82
CA ASP A 273 6.30 27.78 -0.11
C ASP A 273 7.08 28.85 -0.89
N ARG A 274 7.99 29.58 -0.21
CA ARG A 274 8.83 30.61 -0.84
C ARG A 274 9.79 30.00 -1.84
N VAL A 275 10.35 28.83 -1.53
CA VAL A 275 11.26 28.09 -2.41
C VAL A 275 10.50 27.54 -3.62
N ALA A 276 9.30 26.99 -3.44
CA ALA A 276 8.48 26.43 -4.51
C ALA A 276 8.24 27.46 -5.63
N ILE A 277 7.77 28.67 -5.30
CA ILE A 277 7.55 29.72 -6.31
C ILE A 277 8.86 30.29 -6.87
N SER A 278 9.92 30.37 -6.05
CA SER A 278 11.23 30.86 -6.50
C SER A 278 11.92 29.87 -7.45
N ASN A 279 11.64 28.56 -7.35
CA ASN A 279 12.15 27.56 -8.29
C ASN A 279 11.59 27.77 -9.71
N LEU A 280 10.32 28.16 -9.84
CA LEU A 280 9.69 28.40 -11.14
C LEU A 280 10.05 29.78 -11.71
N TYR A 281 10.07 30.80 -10.85
CA TYR A 281 10.24 32.19 -11.26
C TYR A 281 11.39 32.85 -10.50
N PRO A 282 12.64 32.39 -10.63
CA PRO A 282 13.75 32.82 -9.78
C PRO A 282 14.19 34.27 -10.05
N THR A 283 14.51 35.02 -8.99
CA THR A 283 15.34 36.23 -9.13
C THR A 283 16.82 35.88 -9.33
N GLN A 284 17.61 36.84 -9.80
CA GLN A 284 19.06 36.65 -9.93
C GLN A 284 19.72 36.46 -8.55
N GLU A 285 19.20 37.12 -7.52
CA GLU A 285 19.61 36.93 -6.13
C GLU A 285 19.32 35.50 -5.67
N TYR A 286 18.14 34.94 -5.95
CA TYR A 286 17.81 33.57 -5.58
C TYR A 286 18.82 32.56 -6.15
N LEU A 287 19.17 32.70 -7.43
CA LEU A 287 20.13 31.82 -8.11
C LEU A 287 21.57 31.91 -7.59
N SER A 288 21.93 33.01 -6.92
CA SER A 288 23.33 33.30 -6.52
C SER A 288 23.57 33.33 -5.01
N GLN A 289 22.52 33.53 -4.20
CA GLN A 289 22.64 33.78 -2.77
C GLN A 289 22.20 32.62 -1.89
N PHE A 290 21.56 31.58 -2.43
CA PHE A 290 21.10 30.43 -1.64
C PHE A 290 21.91 29.19 -1.95
N GLY A 291 21.95 28.25 -1.00
CA GLY A 291 22.51 26.93 -1.21
C GLY A 291 21.48 25.95 -1.76
N SER A 292 21.96 24.81 -2.24
CA SER A 292 21.12 23.70 -2.65
C SER A 292 21.76 22.36 -2.30
N ILE A 293 20.93 21.32 -2.24
CA ILE A 293 21.31 19.92 -2.09
C ILE A 293 20.69 19.16 -3.26
N GLU A 294 21.46 18.29 -3.92
CA GLU A 294 20.95 17.38 -4.94
C GLU A 294 21.51 15.98 -4.76
N GLY A 295 20.82 14.98 -5.29
CA GLY A 295 21.25 13.59 -5.21
C GLY A 295 20.27 12.68 -5.92
N THR A 296 20.49 11.37 -5.78
CA THR A 296 19.60 10.35 -6.31
C THR A 296 19.29 9.32 -5.23
N LEU A 297 18.00 9.08 -4.98
CA LEU A 297 17.53 7.97 -4.15
C LEU A 297 17.61 6.66 -4.94
N ARG A 298 18.25 5.65 -4.37
CA ARG A 298 18.40 4.31 -4.97
C ARG A 298 17.90 3.21 -4.05
N LEU A 299 17.51 2.10 -4.67
CA LEU A 299 17.29 0.85 -3.96
C LEU A 299 18.59 0.31 -3.38
N LYS A 300 18.49 -0.65 -2.46
CA LYS A 300 19.64 -1.29 -1.80
C LYS A 300 20.70 -1.89 -2.74
N ASP A 301 20.36 -2.13 -4.01
CA ASP A 301 21.33 -2.56 -5.04
C ASP A 301 22.35 -1.45 -5.40
N GLY A 302 22.11 -0.22 -4.95
CA GLY A 302 22.97 0.95 -5.15
C GLY A 302 22.95 1.53 -6.56
N SER A 303 22.05 1.06 -7.43
CA SER A 303 22.05 1.37 -8.87
C SER A 303 20.67 1.69 -9.44
N THR A 304 19.62 1.02 -8.97
CA THR A 304 18.25 1.21 -9.42
C THR A 304 17.66 2.42 -8.70
N GLU A 305 17.30 3.44 -9.46
CA GLU A 305 16.72 4.66 -8.90
C GLU A 305 15.27 4.46 -8.45
N TYR A 306 14.84 5.20 -7.43
CA TYR A 306 13.51 5.05 -6.84
C TYR A 306 12.75 6.38 -6.73
N SER A 307 11.59 6.42 -7.38
CA SER A 307 10.77 7.62 -7.53
C SER A 307 9.61 7.66 -6.54
N GLY A 308 9.09 8.86 -6.28
CA GLY A 308 7.82 9.03 -5.58
C GLY A 308 7.92 9.10 -4.05
N VAL A 309 9.14 9.16 -3.50
CA VAL A 309 9.40 9.30 -2.05
C VAL A 309 9.71 10.76 -1.73
N ASN A 310 9.27 11.25 -0.57
CA ASN A 310 9.55 12.60 -0.12
C ASN A 310 10.98 12.68 0.44
N ILE A 311 11.73 13.71 0.03
CA ILE A 311 13.06 14.01 0.55
C ILE A 311 12.99 15.39 1.21
N ILE A 312 13.32 15.47 2.50
CA ILE A 312 13.22 16.72 3.26
C ILE A 312 14.62 17.16 3.69
N ALA A 313 14.97 18.40 3.37
CA ALA A 313 16.08 19.09 4.03
C ALA A 313 15.51 19.96 5.16
N ARG A 314 15.91 19.68 6.40
CA ARG A 314 15.39 20.34 7.60
C ARG A 314 16.51 21.03 8.36
N ASN A 315 16.40 22.34 8.59
CA ASN A 315 17.39 23.09 9.36
C ASN A 315 17.39 22.60 10.81
N ILE A 316 18.58 22.39 11.38
CA ILE A 316 18.73 21.94 12.77
C ILE A 316 18.31 23.04 13.77
N ASP A 317 18.56 24.30 13.45
CA ASP A 317 18.32 25.44 14.36
C ASP A 317 16.88 26.00 14.26
N ASP A 318 16.20 25.76 13.14
CA ASP A 318 14.80 26.15 12.90
C ASP A 318 14.04 25.05 12.13
N PRO A 319 13.79 23.90 12.78
CA PRO A 319 13.36 22.70 12.08
C PRO A 319 11.96 22.79 11.49
N LEU A 320 11.09 23.70 11.94
CA LEU A 320 9.71 23.76 11.44
C LEU A 320 9.49 24.89 10.43
N PHE A 321 10.17 26.03 10.53
CA PHE A 321 9.99 27.13 9.57
C PHE A 321 11.04 27.16 8.45
N ASP A 322 12.22 26.57 8.67
CA ASP A 322 13.30 26.43 7.68
C ASP A 322 13.50 24.97 7.29
N ALA A 323 12.51 24.45 6.57
CA ALA A 323 12.53 23.12 5.96
C ALA A 323 11.96 23.19 4.55
N VAL A 324 12.47 22.34 3.66
CA VAL A 324 12.05 22.26 2.26
C VAL A 324 11.95 20.81 1.84
N SER A 325 10.87 20.47 1.16
CA SER A 325 10.62 19.14 0.60
C SER A 325 10.84 19.09 -0.91
N ALA A 326 11.29 17.95 -1.40
CA ALA A 326 11.27 17.60 -2.81
C ALA A 326 10.99 16.11 -2.95
N GLN A 327 10.15 15.72 -3.90
CA GLN A 327 9.93 14.31 -4.19
C GLN A 327 10.97 13.80 -5.19
N SER A 328 11.47 12.57 -5.00
CA SER A 328 12.32 11.91 -5.99
C SER A 328 11.57 11.73 -7.32
N GLY A 329 12.23 12.15 -8.41
CA GLY A 329 11.68 12.15 -9.76
C GLY A 329 10.64 13.24 -10.05
N ASN A 330 10.55 14.30 -9.23
CA ASN A 330 9.52 15.35 -9.39
C ASN A 330 9.49 16.04 -10.76
N LEU A 331 10.61 16.12 -11.48
CA LEU A 331 10.68 16.71 -12.82
C LEU A 331 10.19 15.74 -13.90
N THR A 332 10.59 14.48 -13.84
CA THR A 332 10.14 13.47 -14.83
C THR A 332 8.71 13.02 -14.59
N GLN A 333 8.20 13.11 -13.36
CA GLN A 333 6.81 12.82 -12.99
C GLN A 333 6.39 11.39 -13.37
N GLY A 334 7.35 10.46 -13.39
CA GLY A 334 7.14 9.08 -13.87
C GLY A 334 6.94 8.94 -15.39
N LYS A 335 7.07 10.02 -16.17
CA LYS A 335 6.99 10.01 -17.65
C LYS A 335 8.22 9.34 -18.28
N VAL A 336 9.35 9.27 -17.56
CA VAL A 336 10.63 8.74 -18.06
C VAL A 336 11.26 7.80 -17.03
N GLY A 337 10.98 6.50 -17.14
CA GLY A 337 11.62 5.45 -16.32
C GLY A 337 11.50 5.65 -14.81
N PRO A 338 12.17 4.80 -14.02
CA PRO A 338 12.49 5.12 -12.63
C PRO A 338 13.51 6.27 -12.60
N ASP A 339 13.19 7.32 -11.87
CA ASP A 339 14.00 8.52 -11.66
C ASP A 339 14.02 8.85 -10.17
N GLY A 340 15.17 8.65 -9.55
CA GLY A 340 15.39 8.89 -8.12
C GLY A 340 15.99 10.24 -7.85
N TYR A 341 16.27 11.04 -8.89
CA TYR A 341 16.88 12.34 -8.75
C TYR A 341 15.99 13.29 -7.95
N PHE A 342 16.60 14.07 -7.07
CA PHE A 342 15.97 15.17 -6.38
C PHE A 342 16.92 16.36 -6.31
N LYS A 343 16.33 17.55 -6.19
CA LYS A 343 17.06 18.79 -5.93
C LYS A 343 16.25 19.70 -5.03
N ILE A 344 16.86 20.08 -3.91
CA ILE A 344 16.31 21.01 -2.94
C ILE A 344 17.12 22.31 -3.06
N ASN A 345 16.46 23.38 -3.49
CA ASN A 345 17.07 24.70 -3.63
C ASN A 345 16.67 25.63 -2.46
N GLY A 346 17.23 26.84 -2.45
CA GLY A 346 16.75 27.90 -1.57
C GLY A 346 17.15 27.76 -0.10
N LEU A 347 18.16 26.94 0.18
CA LEU A 347 18.65 26.70 1.54
C LEU A 347 19.42 27.92 2.06
N THR A 348 19.17 28.30 3.31
CA THR A 348 19.75 29.47 3.96
C THR A 348 21.25 29.29 4.16
N PRO A 349 22.11 30.12 3.54
CA PRO A 349 23.56 29.98 3.67
C PRO A 349 24.06 30.07 5.11
N GLY A 350 24.98 29.20 5.48
CA GLY A 350 25.56 29.10 6.82
C GLY A 350 24.72 28.33 7.83
N GLN A 351 23.49 27.94 7.48
CA GLN A 351 22.68 27.01 8.28
C GLN A 351 23.06 25.56 7.97
N SER A 352 22.79 24.67 8.92
CA SER A 352 23.05 23.23 8.79
C SER A 352 21.74 22.48 8.66
N TYR A 353 21.63 21.64 7.63
CA TYR A 353 20.44 20.87 7.32
C TYR A 353 20.71 19.38 7.51
N VAL A 354 19.73 18.67 8.05
CA VAL A 354 19.65 17.20 7.93
C VAL A 354 18.81 16.86 6.70
N LEU A 355 19.17 15.81 5.99
CA LEU A 355 18.45 15.32 4.82
C LEU A 355 17.91 13.92 5.15
N TYR A 356 16.64 13.65 4.85
CA TYR A 356 16.05 12.34 5.14
C TYR A 356 14.90 11.99 4.21
N THR A 357 14.59 10.69 4.14
CA THR A 357 13.44 10.14 3.41
C THR A 357 12.18 10.11 4.29
N GLU A 358 11.03 10.40 3.69
CA GLU A 358 9.73 10.36 4.36
C GLU A 358 8.66 9.81 3.40
N GLU A 359 7.75 9.01 3.92
CA GLU A 359 6.57 8.59 3.15
C GLU A 359 5.58 9.73 2.98
N ILE A 360 5.02 9.83 1.78
CA ILE A 360 3.92 10.73 1.51
C ILE A 360 2.62 10.09 2.01
N ASN A 361 2.02 10.64 3.06
CA ASN A 361 0.93 9.93 3.75
C ASN A 361 -0.38 9.89 2.96
N SER A 362 -0.64 10.91 2.16
CA SER A 362 -1.90 11.07 1.43
C SER A 362 -1.84 12.32 0.54
N GLY A 363 -2.67 12.33 -0.50
CA GLY A 363 -2.75 13.43 -1.46
C GLY A 363 -2.33 12.96 -2.85
N ALA A 364 -2.65 13.76 -3.86
CA ALA A 364 -2.12 13.55 -5.19
C ALA A 364 -0.72 14.21 -5.27
N TYR A 365 0.24 13.54 -5.93
CA TYR A 365 1.63 13.97 -6.11
C TYR A 365 2.18 13.59 -7.52
N PRO A 366 3.26 14.21 -8.07
CA PRO A 366 3.63 14.35 -9.49
C PRO A 366 3.94 13.01 -10.06
N THR A 367 4.92 12.46 -9.38
CA THR A 367 5.35 11.12 -9.47
C THR A 367 4.44 10.39 -8.51
N ALA A 368 3.88 9.31 -9.01
CA ALA A 368 3.07 8.41 -8.20
C ALA A 368 3.79 8.18 -6.86
N THR A 369 3.10 8.47 -5.76
CA THR A 369 3.65 8.28 -4.42
C THR A 369 4.01 6.82 -4.25
N SER A 370 5.21 6.57 -3.77
CA SER A 370 5.66 5.22 -3.46
C SER A 370 5.91 5.10 -1.97
N GLU A 371 5.56 3.94 -1.42
CA GLU A 371 5.92 3.56 -0.05
C GLU A 371 7.45 3.41 0.05
N ILE A 372 7.99 3.58 1.24
CA ILE A 372 9.40 3.27 1.46
C ILE A 372 9.54 1.75 1.49
N LEU A 373 10.36 1.19 0.59
CA LEU A 373 10.55 -0.27 0.48
C LEU A 373 11.41 -0.88 1.59
N SER A 374 12.07 -0.04 2.39
CA SER A 374 12.88 -0.44 3.53
C SER A 374 12.47 0.37 4.76
N VAL A 375 13.39 1.16 5.32
CA VAL A 375 13.15 2.07 6.44
C VAL A 375 13.41 3.51 6.00
N ALA A 376 12.71 4.45 6.61
CA ALA A 376 13.06 5.86 6.51
C ALA A 376 14.43 6.08 7.17
N GLU A 377 15.26 6.94 6.58
CA GLU A 377 16.63 7.15 7.05
C GLU A 377 17.13 8.57 6.81
N TYR A 378 18.09 8.98 7.64
CA TYR A 378 18.89 10.17 7.45
C TYR A 378 20.05 9.89 6.50
N TRP A 379 20.36 10.86 5.67
CA TRP A 379 21.61 10.86 4.91
C TRP A 379 22.82 11.07 5.83
N ASN A 380 23.92 10.37 5.55
CA ASN A 380 25.22 10.63 6.18
C ASN A 380 26.42 10.41 5.24
N ASP A 381 27.61 10.88 5.65
CA ASP A 381 28.85 10.79 4.85
C ASP A 381 29.29 9.34 4.55
N ASN A 382 28.78 8.34 5.29
CA ASN A 382 29.07 6.93 5.11
C ASN A 382 27.91 6.16 4.42
N GLU A 383 27.08 6.86 3.65
CA GLU A 383 25.91 6.30 2.95
C GLU A 383 26.21 4.95 2.27
N SER A 384 25.43 3.94 2.61
CA SER A 384 25.55 2.58 2.14
C SER A 384 24.26 1.81 2.36
N SER A 385 23.96 0.83 1.50
CA SER A 385 22.85 -0.08 1.78
C SER A 385 23.11 -1.08 2.91
N ASN A 386 24.27 -1.10 3.57
CA ASN A 386 24.58 -2.12 4.58
C ASN A 386 24.21 -1.66 5.99
N PRO A 387 23.17 -2.26 6.63
CA PRO A 387 22.68 -1.83 7.94
C PRO A 387 23.69 -1.97 9.09
N ALA A 388 24.72 -2.79 8.92
CA ALA A 388 25.79 -2.93 9.93
C ALA A 388 26.78 -1.76 9.93
N SER A 389 26.84 -0.98 8.86
CA SER A 389 27.77 0.14 8.70
C SER A 389 27.09 1.48 8.44
N ASP A 390 25.81 1.46 8.11
CA ASP A 390 24.97 2.63 7.90
C ASP A 390 23.68 2.47 8.71
N ASP A 391 23.61 3.16 9.85
CA ASP A 391 22.43 3.13 10.72
C ASP A 391 21.42 4.18 10.22
N PRO A 392 20.12 3.86 10.10
CA PRO A 392 19.11 4.82 9.64
C PRO A 392 19.05 6.14 10.45
N CYS A 393 19.56 6.13 11.69
CA CYS A 393 19.64 7.28 12.57
C CYS A 393 20.97 8.05 12.51
N ASP A 394 21.99 7.52 11.83
CA ASP A 394 23.24 8.24 11.60
C ASP A 394 23.00 9.41 10.65
N VAL A 395 23.49 10.59 11.05
CA VAL A 395 23.22 11.83 10.32
C VAL A 395 24.48 12.66 10.18
N THR A 396 24.73 13.16 8.98
CA THR A 396 25.77 14.17 8.73
C THR A 396 25.12 15.49 8.32
N PRO A 397 25.18 16.54 9.15
CA PRO A 397 24.64 17.84 8.78
C PRO A 397 25.33 18.45 7.56
N ILE A 398 24.53 18.92 6.60
CA ILE A 398 25.01 19.60 5.40
C ILE A 398 24.91 21.11 5.61
N VAL A 399 26.05 21.81 5.59
CA VAL A 399 26.09 23.27 5.65
C VAL A 399 25.77 23.85 4.27
N ALA A 400 24.69 24.62 4.18
CA ALA A 400 24.32 25.30 2.94
C ALA A 400 25.28 26.47 2.65
N GLU A 401 25.73 26.59 1.41
CA GLU A 401 26.63 27.67 0.97
C GLU A 401 26.02 28.42 -0.22
N ALA A 402 26.10 29.75 -0.19
CA ALA A 402 25.53 30.59 -1.23
C ALA A 402 26.07 30.25 -2.63
N GLY A 403 25.16 29.99 -3.57
CA GLY A 403 25.48 29.67 -4.96
C GLY A 403 26.14 28.31 -5.17
N GLN A 404 26.17 27.45 -4.15
CA GLN A 404 26.72 26.09 -4.25
C GLN A 404 25.64 25.04 -4.08
N THR A 405 25.76 23.99 -4.89
CA THR A 405 25.03 22.74 -4.72
C THR A 405 25.92 21.72 -4.00
N LYS A 406 25.42 21.16 -2.90
CA LYS A 406 26.01 19.99 -2.24
C LYS A 406 25.38 18.72 -2.81
N THR A 407 26.15 17.63 -2.85
CA THR A 407 25.66 16.33 -3.33
C THR A 407 25.44 15.40 -2.15
N ALA A 408 24.28 14.75 -2.11
CA ALA A 408 23.89 13.79 -1.08
C ALA A 408 23.05 12.68 -1.73
N ASP A 409 23.71 11.63 -2.22
CA ASP A 409 23.01 10.44 -2.72
C ASP A 409 22.46 9.64 -1.54
N LEU A 410 21.27 9.05 -1.70
CA LEU A 410 20.62 8.19 -0.70
C LEU A 410 20.48 6.78 -1.26
N VAL A 411 20.73 5.75 -0.45
CA VAL A 411 20.60 4.34 -0.83
C VAL A 411 19.87 3.61 0.28
N PHE A 412 18.67 3.10 -0.03
CA PHE A 412 17.88 2.39 0.97
C PHE A 412 18.68 1.30 1.67
N ASN A 413 18.70 1.41 2.98
CA ASN A 413 19.30 0.43 3.87
C ASN A 413 18.71 -0.97 3.67
N GLY A 414 19.55 -2.00 3.61
CA GLY A 414 19.14 -3.40 3.43
C GLY A 414 20.26 -4.28 2.88
N TYR A 415 20.53 -5.40 3.55
CA TYR A 415 21.57 -6.32 3.09
C TYR A 415 21.29 -6.80 1.66
N GLN A 416 22.32 -6.76 0.82
CA GLN A 416 22.29 -7.30 -0.54
C GLN A 416 22.35 -8.83 -0.60
N ASP A 417 22.35 -9.49 0.56
CA ASP A 417 22.67 -10.89 0.69
C ASP A 417 21.96 -11.53 1.90
N GLY A 418 21.76 -12.85 1.86
CA GLY A 418 20.95 -13.55 2.86
C GLY A 418 19.51 -13.69 2.36
N VAL A 419 18.55 -13.34 3.22
CA VAL A 419 17.13 -13.37 2.89
C VAL A 419 16.78 -12.18 2.00
N ASP A 420 16.09 -12.43 0.90
CA ASP A 420 15.63 -11.42 -0.04
C ASP A 420 14.10 -11.31 0.04
N PHE A 421 13.62 -10.20 0.61
CA PHE A 421 12.20 -9.90 0.81
C PHE A 421 11.75 -8.86 -0.21
N LYS A 422 10.72 -9.19 -1.00
CA LYS A 422 10.26 -8.34 -2.11
C LYS A 422 8.75 -8.24 -2.13
N GLN A 423 8.23 -7.02 -2.18
CA GLN A 423 6.85 -6.78 -2.60
C GLN A 423 6.72 -7.06 -4.10
N VAL A 424 5.70 -7.83 -4.47
CA VAL A 424 5.49 -8.30 -5.84
C VAL A 424 4.34 -7.56 -6.51
N VAL A 425 3.18 -7.47 -5.85
CA VAL A 425 1.97 -6.87 -6.42
C VAL A 425 0.97 -6.45 -5.34
N TYR A 426 0.15 -5.44 -5.63
CA TYR A 426 -1.05 -5.11 -4.87
C TYR A 426 -2.23 -6.03 -5.21
N ALA A 427 -2.06 -7.33 -4.98
CA ALA A 427 -3.07 -8.38 -5.18
C ALA A 427 -2.72 -9.59 -4.31
N HIS A 428 -3.56 -10.63 -4.30
CA HIS A 428 -3.30 -11.83 -3.50
C HIS A 428 -2.59 -12.91 -4.31
N LEU A 429 -1.48 -13.43 -3.81
CA LEU A 429 -0.88 -14.68 -4.28
C LEU A 429 -1.40 -15.84 -3.42
N SER A 430 -2.02 -16.84 -4.07
CA SER A 430 -2.68 -17.96 -3.40
C SER A 430 -1.86 -19.24 -3.38
N ASP A 431 -0.86 -19.35 -4.27
CA ASP A 431 0.03 -20.50 -4.34
C ASP A 431 1.38 -20.18 -5.02
N LEU A 432 2.43 -20.86 -4.57
CA LEU A 432 3.80 -20.82 -5.11
C LEU A 432 4.13 -22.22 -5.65
N ALA A 433 4.62 -22.28 -6.89
CA ALA A 433 5.13 -23.51 -7.47
C ALA A 433 6.21 -24.10 -6.55
N LYS A 434 6.23 -25.42 -6.38
CA LYS A 434 7.25 -26.07 -5.53
C LYS A 434 8.69 -25.87 -6.02
N ASN A 435 8.90 -25.45 -7.27
CA ASN A 435 10.21 -24.99 -7.76
C ASN A 435 10.63 -23.59 -7.24
N GLY A 436 9.70 -22.84 -6.63
CA GLY A 436 9.88 -21.50 -6.07
C GLY A 436 10.06 -20.37 -7.09
N LYS A 437 9.69 -20.56 -8.36
CA LYS A 437 9.95 -19.60 -9.44
C LYS A 437 8.72 -18.89 -9.99
N SER A 438 7.53 -19.40 -9.69
CA SER A 438 6.29 -18.82 -10.17
C SER A 438 5.16 -19.00 -9.16
N SER A 439 4.27 -18.02 -9.12
CA SER A 439 3.12 -17.98 -8.22
C SER A 439 1.86 -17.66 -9.00
N ILE A 440 0.72 -18.16 -8.52
CA ILE A 440 -0.60 -17.84 -9.06
C ILE A 440 -1.33 -17.04 -8.00
N GLY A 441 -2.10 -16.07 -8.47
CA GLY A 441 -2.86 -15.19 -7.61
C GLY A 441 -4.15 -14.76 -8.26
N MET A 442 -4.84 -13.87 -7.57
CA MET A 442 -6.08 -13.27 -8.03
C MET A 442 -6.17 -11.79 -7.64
N ALA A 443 -6.69 -10.99 -8.56
CA ALA A 443 -7.15 -9.63 -8.31
C ALA A 443 -8.68 -9.65 -8.44
N GLY A 444 -9.39 -9.56 -7.31
CA GLY A 444 -10.80 -9.98 -7.26
C GLY A 444 -10.92 -11.46 -7.66
N SER A 445 -11.74 -11.77 -8.66
CA SER A 445 -11.88 -13.12 -9.22
C SER A 445 -11.01 -13.38 -10.46
N THR A 446 -10.25 -12.39 -10.93
CA THR A 446 -9.39 -12.49 -12.12
C THR A 446 -8.06 -13.16 -11.77
N PRO A 447 -7.76 -14.35 -12.33
CA PRO A 447 -6.51 -15.03 -12.03
C PRO A 447 -5.33 -14.45 -12.83
N PHE A 448 -4.16 -14.45 -12.21
CA PHE A 448 -2.89 -14.06 -12.84
C PHE A 448 -1.74 -14.98 -12.40
N ILE A 449 -0.67 -15.01 -13.18
CA ILE A 449 0.60 -15.65 -12.82
C ILE A 449 1.66 -14.56 -12.66
N TRP A 450 2.51 -14.73 -11.66
CA TRP A 450 3.80 -14.07 -11.56
C TRP A 450 4.92 -15.10 -11.74
N ASP A 451 5.94 -14.78 -12.52
CA ASP A 451 7.16 -15.58 -12.68
C ASP A 451 8.37 -14.70 -12.38
N GLU A 452 9.27 -15.18 -11.54
CA GLU A 452 10.46 -14.47 -11.06
C GLU A 452 11.32 -13.89 -12.21
N SER A 453 11.34 -14.57 -13.37
CA SER A 453 12.14 -14.19 -14.53
C SER A 453 11.36 -13.48 -15.65
N LYS A 454 10.03 -13.67 -15.70
CA LYS A 454 9.18 -13.17 -16.81
C LYS A 454 8.18 -12.09 -16.38
N GLY A 455 8.04 -11.84 -15.08
CA GLY A 455 7.07 -10.90 -14.53
C GLY A 455 5.63 -11.43 -14.59
N PHE A 456 4.67 -10.52 -14.76
CA PHE A 456 3.24 -10.81 -14.67
C PHE A 456 2.62 -11.24 -16.00
N LYS A 457 1.65 -12.15 -15.89
CA LYS A 457 0.76 -12.54 -16.98
C LYS A 457 -0.67 -12.68 -16.45
N LEU A 458 -1.57 -11.82 -16.92
CA LEU A 458 -3.01 -12.01 -16.73
C LEU A 458 -3.45 -13.26 -17.50
N LEU A 459 -4.32 -14.06 -16.89
CA LEU A 459 -4.95 -15.18 -17.57
C LEU A 459 -6.16 -14.71 -18.40
N PRO A 460 -6.60 -15.49 -19.40
CA PRO A 460 -7.78 -15.17 -20.19
C PRO A 460 -9.04 -14.88 -19.36
N ASP A 461 -9.87 -13.96 -19.83
CA ASP A 461 -11.07 -13.42 -19.15
C ASP A 461 -12.20 -14.44 -18.91
N TYR A 462 -12.23 -15.54 -19.66
CA TYR A 462 -13.16 -16.65 -19.45
C TYR A 462 -12.77 -17.56 -18.27
N LEU A 463 -11.65 -17.28 -17.61
CA LEU A 463 -11.22 -17.95 -16.39
C LEU A 463 -11.53 -17.09 -15.17
N SER A 464 -11.93 -17.75 -14.09
CA SER A 464 -12.13 -17.11 -12.80
C SER A 464 -11.55 -17.98 -11.69
N THR A 465 -11.24 -17.39 -10.54
CA THR A 465 -10.83 -18.18 -9.36
C THR A 465 -11.25 -17.53 -8.04
N GLY A 466 -11.53 -18.38 -7.04
CA GLY A 466 -11.68 -18.02 -5.63
C GLY A 466 -10.70 -18.81 -4.75
N SER A 467 -9.96 -19.74 -5.35
CA SER A 467 -8.89 -20.54 -4.74
C SER A 467 -7.99 -21.09 -5.85
N ALA A 468 -7.02 -20.28 -6.31
CA ALA A 468 -6.14 -20.65 -7.42
C ALA A 468 -4.96 -21.48 -6.92
N LYS A 469 -4.66 -22.59 -7.59
CA LYS A 469 -3.55 -23.50 -7.23
C LYS A 469 -2.76 -23.94 -8.44
N MET A 470 -1.54 -24.45 -8.23
CA MET A 470 -0.70 -24.91 -9.33
C MET A 470 0.12 -26.16 -9.02
N SER A 471 0.43 -26.92 -10.06
CA SER A 471 1.39 -28.03 -9.97
C SER A 471 2.81 -27.55 -9.59
N ALA A 472 3.68 -28.46 -9.15
CA ALA A 472 5.03 -28.14 -8.65
C ALA A 472 5.93 -27.35 -9.61
N ASN A 473 5.71 -27.44 -10.92
CA ASN A 473 6.47 -26.70 -11.93
C ASN A 473 5.76 -25.43 -12.44
N GLY A 474 4.56 -25.12 -11.93
CA GLY A 474 3.77 -23.96 -12.33
C GLY A 474 3.10 -24.03 -13.70
N ASN A 475 3.12 -25.18 -14.40
CA ASN A 475 2.62 -25.28 -15.77
C ASN A 475 1.15 -25.71 -15.89
N LYS A 476 0.61 -26.36 -14.85
CA LYS A 476 -0.81 -26.71 -14.73
C LYS A 476 -1.43 -25.87 -13.63
N LEU A 477 -2.45 -25.10 -13.99
CA LEU A 477 -3.14 -24.19 -13.08
C LEU A 477 -4.54 -24.72 -12.82
N LEU A 478 -4.91 -24.85 -11.55
CA LEU A 478 -6.27 -25.16 -11.15
C LEU A 478 -7.03 -23.85 -10.94
N VAL A 479 -8.03 -23.62 -11.79
CA VAL A 479 -8.92 -22.46 -11.79
C VAL A 479 -10.34 -22.91 -12.15
N ASN A 480 -11.28 -21.97 -12.26
CA ASN A 480 -12.64 -22.22 -12.72
C ASN A 480 -12.88 -21.60 -14.09
N SER A 481 -13.83 -22.16 -14.85
CA SER A 481 -14.26 -21.60 -16.13
C SER A 481 -15.72 -21.96 -16.47
N ASP A 482 -16.47 -20.96 -16.95
CA ASP A 482 -17.74 -21.15 -17.67
C ASP A 482 -17.46 -21.41 -19.15
N HIS A 483 -16.85 -22.57 -19.42
CA HIS A 483 -16.34 -22.92 -20.74
C HIS A 483 -17.44 -23.30 -21.74
N ASP A 484 -18.64 -23.70 -21.27
CA ASP A 484 -19.82 -23.97 -22.09
C ASP A 484 -20.79 -22.76 -22.18
N ARG A 485 -20.48 -21.66 -21.47
CA ARG A 485 -21.20 -20.37 -21.48
C ARG A 485 -22.65 -20.48 -21.03
N ASN A 486 -22.92 -21.35 -20.07
CA ASN A 486 -24.26 -21.53 -19.51
C ASN A 486 -24.49 -20.74 -18.21
N GLY A 487 -23.49 -19.97 -17.77
CA GLY A 487 -23.54 -19.17 -16.55
C GLY A 487 -23.20 -19.95 -15.27
N ILE A 488 -22.68 -21.18 -15.39
CA ILE A 488 -22.24 -22.03 -14.27
C ILE A 488 -20.78 -22.41 -14.49
N ASN A 489 -19.92 -22.05 -13.55
CA ASN A 489 -18.50 -22.38 -13.60
C ASN A 489 -18.25 -23.84 -13.16
N ALA A 490 -17.19 -24.43 -13.69
CA ALA A 490 -16.67 -25.72 -13.25
C ALA A 490 -15.14 -25.65 -13.06
N PRO A 491 -14.55 -26.51 -12.22
CA PRO A 491 -13.10 -26.54 -12.05
C PRO A 491 -12.43 -27.09 -13.31
N VAL A 492 -11.31 -26.48 -13.67
CA VAL A 492 -10.54 -26.81 -14.86
C VAL A 492 -9.05 -26.81 -14.54
N ILE A 493 -8.29 -27.66 -15.23
CA ILE A 493 -6.83 -27.47 -15.33
C ILE A 493 -6.56 -26.66 -16.59
N TRP A 494 -5.93 -25.51 -16.44
CA TRP A 494 -5.47 -24.68 -17.55
C TRP A 494 -3.97 -24.83 -17.77
N THR A 495 -3.56 -24.87 -19.05
CA THR A 495 -2.15 -24.82 -19.46
C THR A 495 -2.01 -23.85 -20.63
N ASP A 496 -0.86 -23.18 -20.75
CA ASP A 496 -0.62 -22.26 -21.85
C ASP A 496 -0.65 -22.95 -23.22
N ALA A 497 -0.21 -24.21 -23.28
CA ALA A 497 -0.12 -24.98 -24.53
C ALA A 497 -1.47 -25.52 -25.02
N ASN A 498 -2.37 -25.92 -24.11
CA ASN A 498 -3.60 -26.65 -24.46
C ASN A 498 -4.89 -25.93 -24.04
N GLY A 499 -4.80 -24.79 -23.35
CA GLY A 499 -5.96 -24.10 -22.81
C GLY A 499 -6.65 -24.89 -21.70
N VAL A 500 -7.97 -24.89 -21.71
CA VAL A 500 -8.85 -25.44 -20.65
C VAL A 500 -9.01 -26.96 -20.79
N MET A 501 -8.75 -27.69 -19.70
CA MET A 501 -9.14 -29.09 -19.52
C MET A 501 -10.21 -29.18 -18.42
N PRO A 502 -11.50 -29.35 -18.79
CA PRO A 502 -12.57 -29.51 -17.81
C PRO A 502 -12.41 -30.76 -16.96
N LEU A 503 -12.66 -30.65 -15.65
CA LEU A 503 -12.58 -31.79 -14.74
C LEU A 503 -13.93 -32.54 -14.58
N GLY A 504 -15.02 -31.95 -15.10
CA GLY A 504 -16.38 -32.44 -14.94
C GLY A 504 -17.03 -31.98 -13.62
N ASP A 505 -18.19 -32.54 -13.33
CA ASP A 505 -18.97 -32.32 -12.11
C ASP A 505 -19.87 -33.53 -11.80
N LEU A 506 -20.50 -33.58 -10.62
CA LEU A 506 -21.35 -34.71 -10.20
C LEU A 506 -22.81 -34.58 -10.65
N THR A 507 -23.21 -33.45 -11.23
CA THR A 507 -24.60 -33.10 -11.54
C THR A 507 -24.90 -32.96 -13.04
N GLY A 508 -23.87 -33.02 -13.90
CA GLY A 508 -23.98 -32.72 -15.32
C GLY A 508 -24.28 -31.25 -15.60
N ASN A 509 -23.68 -30.35 -14.82
CA ASN A 509 -23.83 -28.90 -14.90
C ASN A 509 -25.29 -28.41 -14.68
N ALA A 510 -26.04 -29.10 -13.82
CA ALA A 510 -27.46 -28.82 -13.58
C ALA A 510 -27.71 -27.83 -12.42
N CYS A 511 -26.85 -27.83 -11.41
CA CYS A 511 -27.00 -27.07 -10.17
C CYS A 511 -25.64 -26.93 -9.46
N GLY A 512 -25.53 -26.02 -8.48
CA GLY A 512 -24.29 -25.82 -7.75
C GLY A 512 -24.34 -24.71 -6.71
N GLY A 513 -23.22 -24.50 -6.02
CA GLY A 513 -23.05 -23.46 -5.01
C GLY A 513 -22.81 -22.07 -5.60
N SER A 514 -23.24 -21.04 -4.89
CA SER A 514 -22.98 -19.64 -5.24
C SER A 514 -21.83 -19.08 -4.41
N SER A 515 -20.98 -18.27 -5.03
CA SER A 515 -19.89 -17.51 -4.39
C SER A 515 -19.74 -16.14 -5.06
N GLU A 516 -18.71 -15.38 -4.70
CA GLU A 516 -18.33 -14.12 -5.37
C GLU A 516 -17.99 -14.33 -6.86
N GLN A 517 -17.62 -15.55 -7.26
CA GLN A 517 -17.38 -15.93 -8.66
C GLN A 517 -18.66 -16.28 -9.42
N GLY A 518 -19.83 -16.17 -8.78
CA GLY A 518 -21.10 -16.66 -9.29
C GLY A 518 -21.36 -18.13 -8.95
N LYS A 519 -22.21 -18.78 -9.73
CA LYS A 519 -22.60 -20.18 -9.53
C LYS A 519 -21.52 -21.12 -10.06
N SER A 520 -21.23 -22.19 -9.31
CA SER A 520 -20.28 -23.22 -9.69
C SER A 520 -20.83 -24.63 -9.40
N ALA A 521 -20.77 -25.53 -10.39
CA ALA A 521 -21.16 -26.94 -10.24
C ALA A 521 -20.16 -27.76 -9.39
N ALA A 522 -18.93 -27.27 -9.28
CA ALA A 522 -17.92 -27.71 -8.33
C ALA A 522 -16.84 -26.62 -8.19
N THR A 523 -16.00 -26.70 -7.16
CA THR A 523 -14.88 -25.79 -6.93
C THR A 523 -13.64 -26.61 -6.59
N GLY A 524 -12.58 -26.45 -7.38
CA GLY A 524 -11.27 -27.03 -7.09
C GLY A 524 -10.58 -26.25 -5.97
N TRP A 525 -9.97 -26.96 -5.04
CA TRP A 525 -9.28 -26.36 -3.89
C TRP A 525 -7.79 -26.64 -3.89
N ASP A 526 -7.36 -27.80 -4.39
CA ASP A 526 -5.95 -28.16 -4.43
C ASP A 526 -5.59 -29.17 -5.52
N ILE A 527 -4.31 -29.19 -5.92
CA ILE A 527 -3.75 -30.03 -6.97
C ILE A 527 -2.40 -30.58 -6.54
N ASP A 528 -2.16 -31.88 -6.81
CA ASP A 528 -0.89 -32.52 -6.46
C ASP A 528 0.31 -31.97 -7.26
N ALA A 529 1.53 -32.32 -6.84
CA ALA A 529 2.76 -31.82 -7.45
C ALA A 529 2.83 -32.14 -8.95
N SER A 530 2.30 -33.28 -9.38
CA SER A 530 2.31 -33.71 -10.78
C SER A 530 1.16 -33.13 -11.63
N GLY A 531 0.17 -32.53 -10.98
CA GLY A 531 -1.06 -32.04 -11.57
C GLY A 531 -1.93 -33.13 -12.20
N ASN A 532 -1.97 -34.30 -11.58
CA ASN A 532 -2.77 -35.47 -11.97
C ASN A 532 -3.78 -35.87 -10.90
N THR A 533 -3.79 -35.22 -9.73
CA THR A 533 -4.82 -35.40 -8.71
C THR A 533 -5.32 -34.02 -8.30
N VAL A 534 -6.63 -33.80 -8.43
CA VAL A 534 -7.29 -32.56 -8.02
C VAL A 534 -8.36 -32.89 -7.00
N VAL A 535 -8.46 -32.08 -5.95
CA VAL A 535 -9.48 -32.23 -4.91
C VAL A 535 -10.28 -30.96 -4.74
N GLY A 536 -11.49 -31.10 -4.21
CA GLY A 536 -12.30 -29.93 -3.92
C GLY A 536 -13.67 -30.20 -3.33
N THR A 537 -14.58 -29.23 -3.55
CA THR A 537 -16.00 -29.32 -3.19
C THR A 537 -16.82 -29.57 -4.44
N ALA A 538 -17.69 -30.57 -4.39
CA ALA A 538 -18.70 -30.82 -5.40
C ALA A 538 -20.10 -30.75 -4.78
N TYR A 539 -21.09 -30.63 -5.65
CA TYR A 539 -22.50 -30.56 -5.28
C TYR A 539 -23.26 -31.75 -5.86
N LYS A 540 -24.29 -32.22 -5.17
CA LYS A 540 -25.24 -33.22 -5.67
C LYS A 540 -26.63 -32.97 -5.07
N ASP A 541 -27.66 -33.41 -5.76
CA ASP A 541 -29.03 -33.45 -5.23
C ASP A 541 -29.24 -34.79 -4.52
N ALA A 542 -28.90 -34.86 -3.22
CA ALA A 542 -28.88 -36.12 -2.50
C ALA A 542 -30.29 -36.65 -2.19
N ASP A 543 -31.28 -35.76 -2.04
CA ASP A 543 -32.66 -36.06 -1.66
C ASP A 543 -33.66 -35.96 -2.83
N GLY A 544 -33.22 -35.54 -4.02
CA GLY A 544 -34.02 -35.44 -5.23
C GLY A 544 -34.95 -34.23 -5.24
N ASN A 545 -34.69 -33.21 -4.42
CA ASN A 545 -35.54 -32.04 -4.27
C ASN A 545 -35.30 -30.95 -5.35
N GLY A 546 -34.29 -31.14 -6.22
CA GLY A 546 -33.89 -30.20 -7.27
C GLY A 546 -32.91 -29.12 -6.82
N THR A 547 -32.48 -29.14 -5.56
CA THR A 547 -31.48 -28.25 -4.96
C THR A 547 -30.23 -29.08 -4.65
N CYS A 548 -29.05 -28.47 -4.79
CA CYS A 548 -27.77 -29.17 -4.63
C CYS A 548 -26.85 -28.51 -3.61
N THR A 549 -27.45 -27.74 -2.69
CA THR A 549 -26.73 -26.93 -1.69
C THR A 549 -27.41 -27.00 -0.32
N THR A 550 -28.31 -27.96 -0.12
CA THR A 550 -29.03 -28.09 1.15
C THR A 550 -28.05 -28.57 2.20
N TYR A 551 -27.92 -27.79 3.28
CA TYR A 551 -27.09 -28.22 4.40
C TYR A 551 -27.72 -29.41 5.11
N PHE A 552 -26.88 -30.29 5.66
CA PHE A 552 -27.30 -31.46 6.47
C PHE A 552 -28.01 -32.58 5.68
N THR A 553 -28.02 -32.53 4.35
CA THR A 553 -28.60 -33.59 3.50
C THR A 553 -27.54 -34.42 2.77
N GLY A 554 -26.27 -33.98 2.84
CA GLY A 554 -25.20 -34.57 2.04
C GLY A 554 -25.13 -34.02 0.62
N ASP A 555 -25.71 -32.85 0.33
CA ASP A 555 -25.63 -32.22 -0.98
C ASP A 555 -24.24 -31.64 -1.29
N VAL A 556 -23.48 -31.25 -0.25
CA VAL A 556 -22.16 -30.62 -0.38
C VAL A 556 -21.08 -31.61 0.07
N VAL A 557 -20.33 -32.13 -0.90
CA VAL A 557 -19.45 -33.29 -0.72
C VAL A 557 -18.03 -33.05 -1.20
N PRO A 558 -17.03 -33.76 -0.64
CA PRO A 558 -15.66 -33.75 -1.11
C PRO A 558 -15.54 -34.52 -2.43
N PHE A 559 -14.76 -34.01 -3.38
CA PHE A 559 -14.40 -34.76 -4.59
C PHE A 559 -12.90 -34.98 -4.72
N ILE A 560 -12.56 -36.02 -5.48
CA ILE A 560 -11.25 -36.25 -6.06
C ILE A 560 -11.40 -36.47 -7.58
N TRP A 561 -10.43 -35.98 -8.35
CA TRP A 561 -10.34 -36.15 -9.78
C TRP A 561 -8.97 -36.70 -10.17
N THR A 562 -8.94 -37.65 -11.10
CA THR A 562 -7.72 -38.12 -11.76
C THR A 562 -7.95 -38.25 -13.27
N PRO A 563 -6.92 -38.14 -14.14
CA PRO A 563 -7.06 -38.26 -15.59
C PRO A 563 -7.73 -39.55 -16.05
N LYS A 564 -7.58 -40.65 -15.29
CA LYS A 564 -8.08 -41.97 -15.65
C LYS A 564 -9.55 -42.16 -15.30
N GLU A 565 -9.99 -41.58 -14.18
CA GLU A 565 -11.29 -41.91 -13.57
C GLU A 565 -12.26 -40.71 -13.55
N GLY A 566 -11.77 -39.51 -13.85
CA GLY A 566 -12.58 -38.30 -13.77
C GLY A 566 -12.93 -37.92 -12.34
N MET A 567 -13.86 -36.97 -12.19
CA MET A 567 -14.33 -36.49 -10.90
C MET A 567 -15.24 -37.51 -10.25
N ARG A 568 -15.03 -37.76 -8.95
CA ARG A 568 -15.88 -38.61 -8.12
C ARG A 568 -15.88 -38.12 -6.67
N GLU A 569 -16.93 -38.46 -5.94
CA GLU A 569 -17.03 -38.20 -4.52
C GLU A 569 -16.04 -39.08 -3.71
N LEU A 570 -15.37 -38.48 -2.73
CA LEU A 570 -14.57 -39.21 -1.74
C LEU A 570 -15.48 -39.88 -0.70
N ASP A 571 -15.01 -40.91 0.01
CA ASP A 571 -15.85 -41.67 0.93
C ASP A 571 -16.53 -40.79 2.00
N THR A 572 -17.86 -40.76 1.99
CA THR A 572 -18.71 -40.08 2.97
C THR A 572 -19.76 -40.99 3.61
N ARG A 573 -19.69 -42.30 3.37
CA ARG A 573 -20.74 -43.27 3.76
C ARG A 573 -21.02 -43.33 5.26
N ASN A 574 -20.01 -43.03 6.07
CA ASN A 574 -20.09 -43.05 7.53
C ASN A 574 -20.39 -41.66 8.14
N VAL A 575 -20.68 -40.64 7.32
CA VAL A 575 -21.03 -39.31 7.81
C VAL A 575 -22.47 -39.28 8.32
N ASP A 576 -22.64 -38.81 9.55
CA ASP A 576 -23.95 -38.45 10.09
C ASP A 576 -24.35 -37.05 9.58
N TRP A 577 -25.04 -37.02 8.44
CA TRP A 577 -25.49 -35.79 7.81
C TRP A 577 -26.50 -35.01 8.65
N SER A 578 -27.18 -35.63 9.63
CA SER A 578 -28.04 -34.90 10.56
C SER A 578 -27.28 -33.93 11.48
N ASN A 579 -25.96 -34.11 11.57
CA ASN A 579 -25.07 -33.33 12.45
C ASN A 579 -23.88 -32.71 11.71
N ALA A 580 -23.75 -32.94 10.40
CA ALA A 580 -22.71 -32.36 9.57
C ALA A 580 -23.34 -31.58 8.40
N ALA A 581 -23.15 -30.26 8.39
CA ALA A 581 -23.74 -29.40 7.38
C ALA A 581 -23.24 -29.71 5.96
N TRP A 582 -21.96 -30.08 5.84
CA TRP A 582 -21.25 -30.34 4.59
C TRP A 582 -19.92 -31.05 4.88
N ALA A 583 -19.33 -31.66 3.84
CA ALA A 583 -17.94 -32.14 3.86
C ALA A 583 -17.20 -31.62 2.62
N ARG A 584 -15.90 -31.34 2.76
CA ARG A 584 -15.06 -30.82 1.67
C ARG A 584 -13.65 -31.38 1.76
N ALA A 585 -13.03 -31.62 0.60
CA ALA A 585 -11.58 -31.77 0.47
C ALA A 585 -10.98 -30.43 0.05
N HIS A 586 -9.94 -29.96 0.73
CA HIS A 586 -9.34 -28.65 0.48
C HIS A 586 -7.81 -28.66 0.36
N ALA A 587 -7.17 -29.80 0.58
CA ALA A 587 -5.74 -29.98 0.35
C ALA A 587 -5.41 -31.43 -0.05
N VAL A 588 -4.32 -31.63 -0.77
CA VAL A 588 -3.81 -32.95 -1.16
C VAL A 588 -2.29 -32.99 -1.04
N SER A 589 -1.72 -34.13 -0.64
CA SER A 589 -0.26 -34.31 -0.56
C SER A 589 0.39 -34.23 -1.93
N GLY A 590 1.70 -33.91 -1.96
CA GLY A 590 2.45 -33.74 -3.21
C GLY A 590 2.40 -34.96 -4.14
N ASN A 591 2.35 -36.17 -3.58
CA ASN A 591 2.20 -37.43 -4.32
C ASN A 591 0.75 -37.80 -4.67
N GLY A 592 -0.25 -37.04 -4.23
CA GLY A 592 -1.67 -37.28 -4.50
C GLY A 592 -2.34 -38.34 -3.61
N GLU A 593 -1.63 -38.95 -2.65
CA GLU A 593 -2.13 -40.11 -1.89
C GLU A 593 -2.96 -39.74 -0.66
N VAL A 594 -2.69 -38.58 -0.04
CA VAL A 594 -3.35 -38.14 1.20
C VAL A 594 -4.17 -36.89 0.90
N VAL A 595 -5.49 -37.01 0.97
CA VAL A 595 -6.42 -35.89 0.84
C VAL A 595 -6.81 -35.40 2.23
N MET A 596 -6.77 -34.09 2.43
CA MET A 596 -7.16 -33.42 3.67
C MET A 596 -8.40 -32.57 3.45
N GLY A 597 -9.24 -32.49 4.47
CA GLY A 597 -10.53 -31.84 4.37
C GLY A 597 -11.10 -31.38 5.69
N ALA A 598 -12.34 -30.92 5.60
CA ALA A 598 -13.13 -30.50 6.75
C ALA A 598 -14.53 -31.09 6.72
N LEU A 599 -15.03 -31.45 7.90
CA LEU A 599 -16.41 -31.87 8.15
C LEU A 599 -17.11 -30.79 8.99
N GLY A 600 -18.20 -30.23 8.46
CA GLY A 600 -18.98 -29.17 9.11
C GLY A 600 -18.22 -27.86 9.36
N GLY A 601 -17.06 -27.67 8.73
CA GLY A 601 -16.26 -26.45 8.78
C GLY A 601 -15.21 -26.31 9.88
N TYR A 602 -15.21 -27.19 10.87
CA TYR A 602 -14.29 -27.07 12.03
C TYR A 602 -13.70 -28.40 12.51
N LYS A 603 -14.01 -29.51 11.86
CA LYS A 603 -13.46 -30.83 12.17
C LYS A 603 -12.51 -31.26 11.06
N ALA A 604 -11.24 -31.47 11.39
CA ALA A 604 -10.27 -32.00 10.43
C ALA A 604 -10.61 -33.45 10.06
N VAL A 605 -10.57 -33.75 8.76
CA VAL A 605 -10.73 -35.10 8.22
C VAL A 605 -9.67 -35.37 7.16
N ALA A 606 -9.41 -36.64 6.87
CA ALA A 606 -8.49 -37.05 5.81
C ALA A 606 -8.95 -38.35 5.12
N TRP A 607 -8.43 -38.60 3.92
CA TRP A 607 -8.56 -39.85 3.18
C TRP A 607 -7.17 -40.25 2.69
N VAL A 608 -6.79 -41.50 2.93
CA VAL A 608 -5.50 -42.06 2.49
C VAL A 608 -5.77 -43.10 1.42
N ASN A 609 -5.17 -42.92 0.24
CA ASN A 609 -5.37 -43.78 -0.93
C ASN A 609 -6.86 -44.00 -1.26
N GLU A 610 -7.66 -42.93 -1.18
CA GLU A 610 -9.12 -42.94 -1.38
C GLU A 610 -9.87 -43.95 -0.47
N GLY A 611 -9.28 -44.29 0.67
CA GLY A 611 -9.88 -45.15 1.68
C GLY A 611 -11.04 -44.50 2.44
N GLU A 612 -11.44 -45.14 3.55
CA GLU A 612 -12.49 -44.60 4.42
C GLU A 612 -12.08 -43.25 5.03
N MET A 613 -13.08 -42.39 5.26
CA MET A 613 -12.84 -41.09 5.91
C MET A 613 -12.28 -41.26 7.33
N ILE A 614 -11.13 -40.63 7.57
CA ILE A 614 -10.47 -40.58 8.87
C ILE A 614 -10.88 -39.29 9.58
N ASN A 615 -11.54 -39.40 10.72
CA ASN A 615 -11.96 -38.26 11.53
C ASN A 615 -10.88 -37.88 12.56
N LEU A 616 -9.99 -36.98 12.16
CA LEU A 616 -8.86 -36.51 12.97
C LEU A 616 -9.30 -35.64 14.15
N TYR A 617 -10.46 -34.98 14.01
CA TYR A 617 -11.07 -34.25 15.10
C TYR A 617 -11.46 -35.17 16.27
N ASP A 618 -12.11 -36.31 16.00
CA ASP A 618 -12.48 -37.24 17.07
C ASP A 618 -11.26 -37.97 17.65
N ALA A 619 -10.19 -38.15 16.85
CA ALA A 619 -8.95 -38.78 17.28
C ALA A 619 -8.16 -37.89 18.27
N VAL A 620 -7.94 -36.61 17.94
CA VAL A 620 -7.02 -35.73 18.69
C VAL A 620 -7.50 -34.29 18.87
N GLY A 621 -8.77 -33.98 18.54
CA GLY A 621 -9.31 -32.63 18.61
C GLY A 621 -8.77 -31.68 17.53
N ALA A 622 -8.31 -32.23 16.40
CA ALA A 622 -7.82 -31.45 15.27
C ALA A 622 -8.96 -30.67 14.58
N MET A 623 -8.78 -29.36 14.48
CA MET A 623 -9.76 -28.45 13.87
C MET A 623 -9.52 -28.22 12.37
N GLY A 624 -8.27 -28.29 11.93
CA GLY A 624 -7.88 -28.07 10.54
C GLY A 624 -6.69 -28.93 10.12
N ALA A 625 -6.64 -29.28 8.84
CA ALA A 625 -5.55 -30.01 8.19
C ALA A 625 -5.37 -29.42 6.80
N TYR A 626 -4.35 -28.59 6.60
CA TYR A 626 -4.22 -27.77 5.38
C TYR A 626 -2.97 -28.07 4.57
N THR A 627 -1.99 -28.76 5.15
CA THR A 627 -0.70 -28.98 4.50
C THR A 627 -0.03 -30.27 4.94
N SER A 628 0.83 -30.79 4.06
CA SER A 628 1.53 -32.06 4.25
C SER A 628 2.88 -32.10 3.54
N SER A 629 3.73 -33.05 3.94
CA SER A 629 4.94 -33.42 3.19
C SER A 629 4.57 -33.95 1.80
N HIS A 630 5.53 -33.95 0.87
CA HIS A 630 5.30 -34.45 -0.49
C HIS A 630 4.81 -35.90 -0.50
N ASP A 631 5.36 -36.75 0.38
CA ASP A 631 4.96 -38.16 0.48
C ASP A 631 3.69 -38.40 1.31
N GLY A 632 3.08 -37.34 1.85
CA GLY A 632 1.86 -37.41 2.66
C GLY A 632 2.05 -37.99 4.06
N LYS A 633 3.26 -38.42 4.45
CA LYS A 633 3.50 -39.05 5.75
C LYS A 633 3.52 -38.07 6.93
N GLN A 634 3.60 -36.77 6.66
CA GLN A 634 3.49 -35.75 7.69
C GLN A 634 2.38 -34.79 7.28
N VAL A 635 1.35 -34.68 8.11
CA VAL A 635 0.26 -33.72 7.95
C VAL A 635 0.23 -32.79 9.15
N ALA A 636 0.29 -31.49 8.94
CA ALA A 636 0.21 -30.52 10.03
C ALA A 636 -1.25 -30.24 10.40
N LEU A 637 -1.59 -30.47 11.66
CA LEU A 637 -2.94 -30.35 12.21
C LEU A 637 -3.02 -29.18 13.18
N GLN A 638 -3.94 -28.26 12.92
CA GLN A 638 -4.35 -27.25 13.90
C GLN A 638 -5.22 -27.93 14.97
N THR A 639 -4.99 -27.60 16.24
CA THR A 639 -5.74 -28.20 17.36
C THR A 639 -6.57 -27.17 18.13
N ARG A 640 -7.55 -27.67 18.90
CA ARG A 640 -8.35 -26.85 19.85
C ARG A 640 -7.52 -26.18 20.95
N THR A 641 -6.40 -26.78 21.32
CA THR A 641 -5.48 -26.25 22.33
C THR A 641 -4.54 -25.19 21.76
N GLY A 642 -4.55 -25.00 20.44
CA GLY A 642 -3.83 -23.94 19.73
C GLY A 642 -2.41 -24.29 19.30
N ASN A 643 -1.89 -25.46 19.67
CA ASN A 643 -0.65 -26.03 19.14
C ASN A 643 -0.90 -26.78 17.82
N VAL A 644 0.20 -27.19 17.18
CA VAL A 644 0.20 -28.00 15.96
C VAL A 644 0.68 -29.41 16.25
N LEU A 645 -0.05 -30.39 15.73
CA LEU A 645 0.38 -31.79 15.70
C LEU A 645 0.82 -32.19 14.30
N LEU A 646 1.85 -33.01 14.19
CA LEU A 646 2.16 -33.76 12.97
C LEU A 646 1.50 -35.12 13.05
N TRP A 647 0.64 -35.42 12.07
CA TRP A 647 0.02 -36.72 11.90
C TRP A 647 0.77 -37.56 10.85
N ASP A 648 1.12 -38.78 11.24
CA ASP A 648 1.74 -39.81 10.39
C ASP A 648 0.79 -41.00 10.25
N HIS A 649 0.13 -41.06 9.09
CA HIS A 649 -0.89 -42.07 8.79
C HIS A 649 -0.33 -43.50 8.69
N THR A 650 1.00 -43.69 8.70
CA THR A 650 1.62 -45.02 8.67
C THR A 650 1.75 -45.64 10.07
N LYS A 651 1.44 -44.86 11.11
CA LYS A 651 1.45 -45.28 12.52
C LYS A 651 0.02 -45.32 13.06
N GLU A 652 -0.15 -45.99 14.19
CA GLU A 652 -1.44 -46.16 14.85
C GLU A 652 -1.44 -45.55 16.26
N GLY A 653 -2.63 -45.16 16.72
CA GLY A 653 -2.85 -44.61 18.07
C GLY A 653 -2.04 -43.34 18.33
N ASP A 654 -1.66 -43.14 19.59
CA ASP A 654 -0.93 -41.94 20.03
C ASP A 654 0.41 -41.76 19.31
N ALA A 655 1.06 -42.85 18.86
CA ALA A 655 2.32 -42.79 18.13
C ALA A 655 2.19 -42.15 16.73
N ALA A 656 0.97 -42.03 16.20
CA ALA A 656 0.69 -41.34 14.95
C ALA A 656 0.75 -39.82 15.07
N PHE A 657 0.83 -39.27 16.28
CA PHE A 657 0.77 -37.83 16.52
C PHE A 657 2.03 -37.35 17.24
N THR A 658 2.68 -36.33 16.69
CA THR A 658 3.82 -35.65 17.31
C THR A 658 3.46 -34.19 17.55
N ASP A 659 3.48 -33.75 18.81
CA ASP A 659 3.28 -32.35 19.16
C ASP A 659 4.54 -31.54 18.84
N ILE A 660 4.40 -30.55 17.96
CA ILE A 660 5.48 -29.63 17.59
C ILE A 660 5.29 -28.23 18.21
N GLY A 661 4.34 -28.10 19.15
CA GLY A 661 4.05 -26.86 19.86
C GLY A 661 3.34 -25.83 18.98
N GLY A 662 3.46 -24.57 19.38
CA GLY A 662 2.92 -23.40 18.70
C GLY A 662 3.48 -22.14 19.34
N LEU A 663 3.09 -20.97 18.84
CA LEU A 663 3.44 -19.71 19.49
C LEU A 663 2.66 -19.55 20.80
N GLU A 664 3.35 -19.13 21.86
CA GLU A 664 2.81 -18.97 23.20
C GLU A 664 2.46 -17.51 23.49
N TRP A 665 1.30 -17.30 24.12
CA TRP A 665 0.93 -15.97 24.61
C TRP A 665 1.89 -15.51 25.69
N CYS A 666 2.21 -14.21 25.65
CA CYS A 666 3.10 -13.48 26.57
C CYS A 666 4.57 -13.92 26.56
N LYS A 667 4.92 -14.90 25.75
CA LYS A 667 6.30 -15.32 25.52
C LYS A 667 6.73 -14.97 24.10
N ASP A 668 5.92 -15.37 23.11
CA ASP A 668 6.23 -15.13 21.70
C ASP A 668 5.35 -14.00 21.13
N VAL A 669 4.06 -13.99 21.50
CA VAL A 669 3.07 -13.02 21.03
C VAL A 669 2.37 -12.32 22.22
N PRO A 670 2.33 -10.97 22.26
CA PRO A 670 1.58 -10.24 23.27
C PRO A 670 0.07 -10.37 23.04
N LEU A 671 -0.73 -10.39 24.12
CA LEU A 671 -2.19 -10.38 24.02
C LEU A 671 -2.68 -8.94 24.04
N VAL A 672 -2.75 -8.32 22.87
CA VAL A 672 -3.28 -6.97 22.71
C VAL A 672 -4.76 -7.05 22.36
N MET A 673 -5.61 -6.46 23.21
CA MET A 673 -7.04 -6.31 22.93
C MET A 673 -7.50 -4.91 23.31
N LEU A 674 -8.24 -4.24 22.43
CA LEU A 674 -8.73 -2.87 22.62
C LEU A 674 -7.61 -1.89 23.00
N GLY A 675 -6.43 -2.05 22.39
CA GLY A 675 -5.26 -1.19 22.61
C GLY A 675 -4.54 -1.39 23.95
N SER A 676 -4.89 -2.42 24.73
CA SER A 676 -4.19 -2.77 25.98
C SER A 676 -3.49 -4.12 25.87
N ASP A 677 -2.23 -4.18 26.29
CA ASP A 677 -1.50 -5.45 26.43
C ASP A 677 -1.85 -6.12 27.77
N PHE A 678 -2.54 -7.26 27.69
CA PHE A 678 -2.93 -8.05 28.86
C PHE A 678 -1.78 -8.86 29.44
N CYS A 679 -0.74 -9.15 28.66
CA CYS A 679 0.47 -9.79 29.16
C CYS A 679 1.19 -8.89 30.14
N GLU A 680 1.33 -7.60 29.83
CA GLU A 680 1.95 -6.62 30.73
C GLU A 680 1.06 -6.32 31.95
N THR A 681 -0.25 -6.14 31.74
CA THR A 681 -1.16 -5.65 32.79
C THR A 681 -1.71 -6.73 33.72
N ARG A 682 -1.73 -8.00 33.30
CA ARG A 682 -2.28 -9.13 34.07
C ARG A 682 -1.29 -10.27 34.29
N GLY A 683 -0.22 -10.34 33.49
CA GLY A 683 0.76 -11.41 33.56
C GLY A 683 0.33 -12.70 32.85
N ILE A 684 1.33 -13.53 32.54
CA ILE A 684 1.20 -14.76 31.76
C ILE A 684 0.23 -15.79 32.36
N ASP A 685 0.25 -15.99 33.68
CA ASP A 685 -0.59 -16.97 34.35
C ASP A 685 -2.08 -16.67 34.17
N TRP A 686 -2.45 -15.38 34.23
CA TRP A 686 -3.82 -14.94 34.00
C TRP A 686 -4.23 -15.18 32.55
N VAL A 687 -3.37 -14.81 31.60
CA VAL A 687 -3.64 -14.98 30.16
C VAL A 687 -3.82 -16.45 29.81
N HIS A 688 -2.92 -17.31 30.26
CA HIS A 688 -3.00 -18.76 30.01
C HIS A 688 -4.24 -19.39 30.62
N ALA A 689 -4.69 -18.93 31.79
CA ALA A 689 -5.93 -19.39 32.39
C ALA A 689 -7.19 -18.89 31.65
N ALA A 690 -7.14 -17.69 31.05
CA ALA A 690 -8.29 -17.07 30.40
C ALA A 690 -8.53 -17.59 28.98
N ILE A 691 -7.48 -17.74 28.18
CA ILE A 691 -7.58 -18.05 26.74
C ILE A 691 -6.75 -19.25 26.28
N GLY A 692 -5.99 -19.87 27.19
CA GLY A 692 -5.09 -20.97 26.87
C GLY A 692 -3.65 -20.51 26.63
N LYS A 693 -2.74 -21.49 26.55
CA LYS A 693 -1.30 -21.26 26.43
C LYS A 693 -0.90 -20.74 25.03
N TYR A 694 -1.45 -21.35 23.98
CA TYR A 694 -1.06 -21.10 22.60
C TYR A 694 -1.98 -20.12 21.89
N THR A 695 -1.44 -19.44 20.88
CA THR A 695 -2.11 -18.38 20.11
C THR A 695 -3.12 -18.89 19.08
N GLY A 696 -3.24 -20.21 18.91
CA GLY A 696 -4.14 -20.78 17.91
C GLY A 696 -3.53 -20.79 16.51
N LEU A 697 -2.43 -21.52 16.33
CA LEU A 697 -1.72 -21.53 15.05
C LEU A 697 -2.46 -22.35 13.98
N MET A 698 -2.65 -21.75 12.81
CA MET A 698 -3.19 -22.40 11.61
C MET A 698 -2.07 -22.59 10.58
N PRO A 699 -1.57 -23.82 10.36
CA PRO A 699 -0.62 -24.11 9.30
C PRO A 699 -1.20 -23.77 7.92
N ALA A 700 -0.40 -23.11 7.08
CA ALA A 700 -0.77 -22.71 5.73
C ALA A 700 -0.12 -23.62 4.68
N ASP A 701 1.20 -23.83 4.78
CA ASP A 701 1.94 -24.72 3.87
C ASP A 701 3.19 -25.34 4.52
N MET A 702 3.79 -26.32 3.86
CA MET A 702 4.90 -27.15 4.33
C MET A 702 5.85 -27.48 3.18
N SER A 703 7.16 -27.52 3.49
CA SER A 703 8.19 -28.05 2.58
C SER A 703 8.00 -29.55 2.29
N ASP A 704 8.52 -30.05 1.17
CA ASP A 704 8.33 -31.43 0.72
C ASP A 704 8.79 -32.48 1.75
N ASN A 705 9.80 -32.15 2.56
CA ASN A 705 10.33 -33.03 3.60
C ASN A 705 9.75 -32.77 5.01
N GLY A 706 8.89 -31.75 5.15
CA GLY A 706 8.29 -31.35 6.43
C GLY A 706 9.26 -30.70 7.43
N ASP A 707 10.42 -30.23 6.96
CA ASP A 707 11.41 -29.57 7.82
C ASP A 707 11.08 -28.08 8.07
N VAL A 708 10.27 -27.47 7.20
CA VAL A 708 9.75 -26.10 7.33
C VAL A 708 8.22 -26.10 7.17
N ILE A 709 7.53 -25.39 8.06
CA ILE A 709 6.08 -25.17 8.00
C ILE A 709 5.84 -23.67 8.22
N ILE A 710 4.93 -23.06 7.47
CA ILE A 710 4.48 -21.69 7.70
C ILE A 710 3.02 -21.70 8.14
N GLY A 711 2.61 -20.63 8.83
CA GLY A 711 1.22 -20.47 9.22
C GLY A 711 0.96 -19.11 9.84
N ARG A 712 -0.28 -18.95 10.32
CA ARG A 712 -0.73 -17.73 10.98
C ARG A 712 -1.32 -18.05 12.34
N ALA A 713 -1.00 -17.22 13.33
CA ALA A 713 -1.57 -17.22 14.67
C ALA A 713 -2.59 -16.08 14.84
N GLY A 714 -3.47 -16.23 15.84
CA GLY A 714 -4.40 -15.18 16.26
C GLY A 714 -5.68 -15.10 15.43
N ASP A 715 -6.51 -14.13 15.78
CA ASP A 715 -7.77 -13.82 15.12
C ASP A 715 -8.05 -12.31 15.10
N ILE A 716 -9.15 -11.90 14.46
CA ILE A 716 -9.53 -10.48 14.32
C ILE A 716 -9.63 -9.69 15.64
N ARG A 717 -9.78 -10.36 16.79
CA ARG A 717 -9.87 -9.72 18.11
C ARG A 717 -8.51 -9.53 18.76
N THR A 718 -7.55 -10.42 18.46
CA THR A 718 -6.22 -10.43 19.07
C THR A 718 -5.12 -9.90 18.14
N GLY A 719 -5.46 -9.65 16.88
CA GLY A 719 -4.50 -9.43 15.81
C GLY A 719 -3.99 -10.75 15.22
N PHE A 720 -3.41 -10.66 14.02
CA PHE A 720 -2.81 -11.77 13.31
C PHE A 720 -1.28 -11.73 13.44
N THR A 721 -0.64 -12.89 13.38
CA THR A 721 0.83 -12.99 13.41
C THR A 721 1.29 -14.10 12.48
N GLY A 722 2.19 -13.75 11.56
CA GLY A 722 2.84 -14.70 10.67
C GLY A 722 3.86 -15.54 11.42
N ALA A 723 3.95 -16.82 11.11
CA ALA A 723 4.81 -17.76 11.84
C ALA A 723 5.52 -18.73 10.90
N ILE A 724 6.72 -19.13 11.32
CA ILE A 724 7.54 -20.15 10.67
C ILE A 724 8.02 -21.17 11.70
N TYR A 725 7.88 -22.44 11.37
CA TYR A 725 8.47 -23.57 12.07
C TYR A 725 9.68 -24.05 11.29
N ILE A 726 10.80 -24.22 11.99
CA ILE A 726 11.99 -24.86 11.45
C ILE A 726 12.32 -26.03 12.36
N LYS A 727 12.45 -27.22 11.77
CA LYS A 727 12.73 -28.45 12.52
C LYS A 727 13.99 -28.31 13.36
N GLY A 728 13.87 -28.61 14.64
CA GLY A 728 14.94 -28.48 15.64
C GLY A 728 15.03 -27.09 16.29
N LEU A 729 14.45 -26.04 15.69
CA LEU A 729 14.37 -24.69 16.28
C LEU A 729 12.99 -24.43 16.88
N GLY A 730 11.93 -25.00 16.30
CA GLY A 730 10.54 -24.77 16.72
C GLY A 730 9.86 -23.64 15.95
N TRP A 731 8.74 -23.16 16.48
CA TRP A 731 8.00 -22.03 15.95
C TRP A 731 8.61 -20.70 16.38
N MET A 732 8.63 -19.74 15.48
CA MET A 732 8.91 -18.33 15.76
C MET A 732 8.05 -17.42 14.89
N LYS A 733 7.93 -16.16 15.28
CA LYS A 733 7.27 -15.15 14.45
C LYS A 733 8.08 -14.89 13.19
N LEU A 734 7.41 -14.56 12.09
CA LEU A 734 8.09 -14.11 10.89
C LEU A 734 8.85 -12.81 11.11
N ASP A 735 8.29 -11.87 11.87
CA ASP A 735 8.97 -10.61 12.22
C ASP A 735 10.27 -10.89 12.99
N GLU A 736 10.27 -11.85 13.92
CA GLU A 736 11.48 -12.29 14.63
C GLU A 736 12.48 -12.94 13.68
N PHE A 737 12.01 -13.78 12.76
CA PHE A 737 12.85 -14.39 11.73
C PHE A 737 13.54 -13.32 10.88
N TYR A 738 12.80 -12.32 10.42
CA TYR A 738 13.32 -11.23 9.59
C TYR A 738 14.27 -10.31 10.34
N ALA A 739 13.90 -9.88 11.55
CA ALA A 739 14.73 -9.04 12.40
C ALA A 739 16.09 -9.69 12.64
N LYS A 740 16.13 -10.95 13.08
CA LYS A 740 17.38 -11.69 13.29
C LYS A 740 18.20 -11.90 12.02
N GLN A 741 17.57 -11.92 10.85
CA GLN A 741 18.26 -12.01 9.56
C GLN A 741 18.70 -10.64 8.99
N GLY A 742 18.32 -9.54 9.65
CA GLY A 742 18.61 -8.17 9.22
C GLY A 742 17.77 -7.69 8.04
N VAL A 743 16.56 -8.23 7.85
CA VAL A 743 15.68 -7.88 6.72
C VAL A 743 14.87 -6.64 7.07
N LEU A 744 15.43 -5.46 6.78
CA LEU A 744 14.80 -4.18 7.09
C LEU A 744 13.51 -3.94 6.29
N GLU A 745 13.44 -4.45 5.06
CA GLU A 745 12.28 -4.36 4.17
C GLU A 745 11.03 -5.05 4.72
N ALA A 746 11.18 -5.88 5.74
CA ALA A 746 10.09 -6.56 6.39
C ALA A 746 9.62 -5.87 7.69
N GLN A 747 10.32 -4.84 8.18
CA GLN A 747 9.99 -4.19 9.47
C GLN A 747 8.60 -3.56 9.47
N ASP A 748 8.20 -2.92 8.36
CA ASP A 748 6.89 -2.26 8.21
C ASP A 748 5.95 -2.97 7.22
N ALA A 749 6.37 -4.12 6.66
CA ALA A 749 5.57 -4.85 5.67
C ALA A 749 4.45 -5.71 6.28
N TYR A 750 4.48 -5.95 7.60
CA TYR A 750 3.50 -6.73 8.38
C TYR A 750 3.06 -8.04 7.69
N MET A 751 3.99 -8.90 7.27
CA MET A 751 3.67 -10.17 6.59
C MET A 751 3.06 -11.20 7.57
N ASP A 752 1.83 -10.94 8.03
CA ASP A 752 1.11 -11.74 9.00
C ASP A 752 0.40 -12.96 8.40
N ASN A 753 0.35 -13.05 7.08
CA ASN A 753 -0.38 -14.08 6.35
C ASN A 753 0.52 -14.78 5.31
N PRO A 754 1.50 -15.61 5.74
CA PRO A 754 2.25 -16.46 4.84
C PRO A 754 1.33 -17.53 4.23
N MET A 755 1.40 -17.72 2.91
CA MET A 755 0.41 -18.50 2.16
C MET A 755 0.93 -19.79 1.54
N SER A 756 2.13 -19.79 0.96
CA SER A 756 2.66 -20.96 0.24
C SER A 756 4.20 -21.01 0.25
N LEU A 757 4.75 -22.24 0.26
CA LEU A 757 6.16 -22.57 0.33
C LEU A 757 6.60 -23.36 -0.92
N SER A 758 7.85 -23.13 -1.34
CA SER A 758 8.52 -24.02 -2.29
C SER A 758 8.79 -25.39 -1.65
N GLY A 759 9.00 -26.41 -2.48
CA GLY A 759 9.24 -27.78 -2.00
C GLY A 759 10.51 -27.90 -1.14
N SER A 760 11.53 -27.08 -1.39
CA SER A 760 12.72 -27.02 -0.54
C SER A 760 12.49 -26.30 0.80
N GLY A 761 11.39 -25.57 0.94
CA GLY A 761 11.13 -24.65 2.05
C GLY A 761 11.91 -23.34 1.97
N ALA A 762 12.73 -23.14 0.94
CA ALA A 762 13.65 -22.01 0.83
C ALA A 762 13.02 -20.74 0.25
N LYS A 763 11.82 -20.82 -0.31
CA LYS A 763 11.10 -19.67 -0.86
C LYS A 763 9.66 -19.70 -0.40
N MET A 764 9.07 -18.54 -0.16
CA MET A 764 7.66 -18.43 0.20
C MET A 764 6.99 -17.22 -0.42
N THR A 765 5.66 -17.27 -0.47
CA THR A 765 4.80 -16.14 -0.78
C THR A 765 3.77 -15.93 0.33
N GLY A 766 3.37 -14.69 0.54
CA GLY A 766 2.44 -14.28 1.59
C GLY A 766 1.97 -12.85 1.40
N GLY A 767 1.20 -12.36 2.36
CA GLY A 767 0.69 -10.99 2.37
C GLY A 767 0.29 -10.54 3.77
N VAL A 768 -0.53 -9.48 3.80
CA VAL A 768 -1.13 -8.93 5.01
C VAL A 768 -2.62 -9.32 5.04
N THR A 769 -3.11 -9.75 6.20
CA THR A 769 -4.50 -10.16 6.35
C THR A 769 -5.44 -8.97 6.14
N GLY A 770 -6.35 -9.09 5.16
CA GLY A 770 -7.35 -8.05 4.87
C GLY A 770 -6.85 -6.90 4.00
N TYR A 771 -5.60 -6.95 3.53
CA TYR A 771 -5.02 -5.95 2.64
C TYR A 771 -4.44 -6.62 1.37
N SER A 772 -4.67 -6.01 0.21
CA SER A 772 -4.28 -6.57 -1.08
C SER A 772 -2.81 -6.26 -1.38
N VAL A 773 -1.91 -7.03 -0.79
CA VAL A 773 -0.48 -7.00 -1.07
C VAL A 773 0.10 -8.41 -1.03
N ALA A 774 1.05 -8.69 -1.91
CA ALA A 774 1.77 -9.95 -1.92
C ALA A 774 3.27 -9.73 -1.93
N PHE A 775 3.96 -10.56 -1.14
CA PHE A 775 5.41 -10.60 -1.00
C PHE A 775 5.94 -11.94 -1.51
N HIS A 776 7.13 -11.93 -2.09
CA HIS A 776 7.94 -13.10 -2.34
C HIS A 776 9.21 -13.01 -1.50
N VAL A 777 9.55 -14.09 -0.81
CA VAL A 777 10.70 -14.16 0.07
C VAL A 777 11.59 -15.31 -0.35
N ASP A 778 12.83 -15.01 -0.72
CA ASP A 778 13.88 -15.99 -0.98
C ASP A 778 14.78 -16.12 0.26
N MET A 779 14.62 -17.24 0.96
CA MET A 779 15.39 -17.60 2.14
C MET A 779 16.50 -18.60 1.83
N SER A 780 16.84 -18.84 0.55
CA SER A 780 17.82 -19.88 0.15
C SER A 780 19.16 -19.78 0.89
N HIS A 781 19.50 -18.56 1.33
CA HIS A 781 20.61 -18.33 2.24
C HIS A 781 20.12 -17.55 3.47
N VAL A 782 20.61 -17.96 4.63
CA VAL A 782 20.39 -17.30 5.91
C VAL A 782 21.73 -17.15 6.64
N TYR A 783 21.74 -16.39 7.71
CA TYR A 783 22.87 -16.17 8.58
C TYR A 783 22.68 -16.82 9.95
N VAL A 784 23.80 -17.29 10.49
CA VAL A 784 23.94 -17.71 11.88
C VAL A 784 25.10 -16.97 12.52
N CYS A 785 25.03 -16.72 13.82
CA CYS A 785 26.15 -16.18 14.57
C CYS A 785 26.98 -17.35 15.12
N GLU A 786 28.20 -17.50 14.62
CA GLU A 786 29.12 -18.57 14.98
C GLU A 786 30.41 -17.94 15.52
N ASN A 787 30.67 -18.09 16.82
CA ASN A 787 31.82 -17.50 17.51
C ASN A 787 31.91 -15.96 17.34
N GLY A 788 30.76 -15.26 17.36
CA GLY A 788 30.70 -13.81 17.21
C GLY A 788 30.90 -13.31 15.79
N ALA A 789 30.87 -14.19 14.78
CA ALA A 789 30.90 -13.83 13.37
C ALA A 789 29.61 -14.27 12.66
N SER A 790 29.05 -13.38 11.85
CA SER A 790 27.92 -13.66 10.96
C SER A 790 28.36 -14.57 9.81
N VAL A 791 27.87 -15.81 9.80
CA VAL A 791 28.22 -16.84 8.81
C VAL A 791 27.01 -17.19 7.96
N LYS A 792 27.13 -16.98 6.65
CA LYS A 792 26.12 -17.38 5.66
C LYS A 792 26.05 -18.90 5.50
N THR A 793 24.85 -19.45 5.48
CA THR A 793 24.58 -20.89 5.27
C THR A 793 23.32 -21.11 4.44
N GLY A 794 23.16 -22.29 3.86
CA GLY A 794 21.97 -22.64 3.08
C GLY A 794 20.76 -22.96 3.96
N PHE A 795 19.56 -22.64 3.51
CA PHE A 795 18.30 -22.93 4.24
C PHE A 795 17.49 -24.07 3.58
N PRO A 796 16.77 -24.89 4.34
CA PRO A 796 16.77 -24.98 5.81
C PRO A 796 17.90 -25.86 6.37
N ASN A 797 18.41 -26.81 5.58
CA ASN A 797 19.32 -27.85 6.09
C ASN A 797 20.69 -27.34 6.57
N GLY A 798 21.26 -26.35 5.88
CA GLY A 798 22.53 -25.75 6.30
C GLY A 798 22.37 -24.99 7.63
N LEU A 799 21.25 -24.30 7.82
CA LEU A 799 20.87 -23.68 9.09
C LEU A 799 20.74 -24.73 10.19
N ILE A 800 19.91 -25.76 9.98
CA ILE A 800 19.68 -26.82 10.99
C ILE A 800 21.00 -27.46 11.42
N ASN A 801 21.90 -27.75 10.48
CA ASN A 801 23.21 -28.32 10.78
C ASN A 801 24.10 -27.39 11.61
N LYS A 802 24.07 -26.08 11.32
CA LYS A 802 24.81 -25.07 12.09
C LYS A 802 24.25 -24.90 13.50
N MET A 803 22.93 -24.85 13.66
CA MET A 803 22.26 -24.79 14.96
C MET A 803 22.57 -26.03 15.81
N ASN A 804 22.55 -27.23 15.21
CA ASN A 804 22.95 -28.47 15.89
C ASN A 804 24.44 -28.47 16.31
N SER A 805 25.27 -27.63 15.69
CA SER A 805 26.68 -27.45 16.02
C SER A 805 26.91 -26.35 17.06
N GLY A 806 25.85 -25.70 17.57
CA GLY A 806 25.91 -24.69 18.62
C GLY A 806 25.98 -23.24 18.14
N ALA A 807 25.70 -22.96 16.86
CA ALA A 807 25.55 -21.58 16.38
C ALA A 807 24.22 -20.96 16.91
N GLU A 808 24.16 -19.63 16.94
CA GLU A 808 22.94 -18.87 17.24
C GLU A 808 22.23 -18.46 15.95
N PHE A 809 20.89 -18.45 15.96
CA PHE A 809 20.10 -18.13 14.77
C PHE A 809 20.07 -16.61 14.55
N GLY A 810 20.50 -16.17 13.36
CA GLY A 810 20.55 -14.76 13.00
C GLY A 810 21.95 -14.26 12.67
N ARG A 811 22.04 -13.03 12.18
CA ARG A 811 23.28 -12.24 12.11
C ARG A 811 23.68 -11.85 13.53
N CYS A 812 24.98 -11.87 13.85
CA CYS A 812 25.48 -11.45 15.15
C CYS A 812 25.09 -10.02 15.53
N GLU A 813 24.98 -9.15 14.52
CA GLU A 813 24.58 -7.75 14.64
C GLU A 813 23.12 -7.59 15.11
N HIS A 814 22.26 -8.60 14.86
CA HIS A 814 20.81 -8.54 15.05
C HIS A 814 20.29 -9.57 16.06
N LEU A 815 21.14 -10.11 16.94
CA LEU A 815 20.71 -11.15 17.90
C LEU A 815 19.76 -10.63 18.99
N ASN A 816 19.78 -9.32 19.25
CA ASN A 816 19.00 -8.66 20.31
C ASN A 816 17.87 -7.77 19.77
N ASP A 817 17.63 -7.81 18.47
CA ASP A 817 16.59 -7.03 17.80
C ASP A 817 15.18 -7.56 18.06
#